data_AF-A0A813EBX8-F1
#
_entry.id   AF-A0A813EBX8-F1
#
_cell.length_a   1.000
_cell.length_b   1.000
_cell.length_c   1.000
_cell.angle_alpha   90.00
_cell.angle_beta   90.00
_cell.angle_gamma   90.00
#
_symmetry.space_group_name_H-M   'P 1'
#
loop_
_entity.id
_entity.type
_entity.pdbx_description
1 polymer ?
#
loop_
_entity_poly.entity_id
_entity_poly.type
_entity_poly.pdbx_seq_one_letter_code
_entity_poly.pdbx_strand_id
1 'polypeptide(L)'
;MNVECLVVGCTSQRCCMSGVRKRCLLRRLLLVSWTAPLACDSYDGVSTFGSLGSGRRKWIDAVQAGDGTIYGIPFDSNFLLLLDPATDETTTVALSRYVTNRTAKWTAGVLDASGGFIFGMPGTMSTVLRIDTLQGGQADFFAPDYPTGVNTYQYSFGVRSANGSIYGIPGNSGRVIRVDPWVHGQAVLLASAGPNWGYLWQSSVTTADGRIFGIPSYADSVLEIDPASDNVTTFGSLSGSSFKWLHGILAPNGAIYGIPYSASSVLKIEPGSGPARGTASTFGSLGSLAGKWRHAVLDATGVIYGIPYAATAVLRIDTWSDSVTTFGELPRLPDKWFAGVLGWNGMIYGIPSASDAVLRIDPITQKQAVLSTLGDASILGDTGTTDKWKGFVLTENGTIYALPFNAEKILRIDPSAVTSSTTATTFTFTSTATSTMISTTSVATVIALLAGAAPASVVKSPSGSGSSVVQISVGLSVGGVLGFLLLAGLAAACTAFCRRDARPWSYTTPARTPVLRRAGPEAWDDEEGKKAVGSPQAKRSSTRVAPVTKQPDSGEGDPMDAAALRGISQELLASCGCLVVDLEPELGVVPLVPWCEIEPAESCKESLAHSIRISSLVPDIGRILNDVSMKVWELNFVHSHVRLDFDCRFALAAYTHDLRSGRRAGNLHYELNRQLRQRSFFARKDALQVWGGFMFYLMRGLAQLPDWSGECFRGFPDSQPFLSQTDSGSGFYGVGKEVQWGSFVSALTSVELVKGTVERGRGLVLRLRVRSGRDIRSYAFFPVEGEILLSPEHRFVITGRPYEVDGYSFLDMEEAKGPFYDR
;
A
#
# COMPACT_ATOMS: atom_id res chain seq x y z
N MET A 1 29.84 -17.73 13.74
CA MET A 1 29.78 -18.95 14.57
C MET A 1 30.44 -20.08 13.80
N ASN A 2 31.45 -20.74 14.38
CA ASN A 2 32.03 -21.97 13.82
C ASN A 2 31.08 -23.13 14.13
N VAL A 3 30.73 -23.94 13.13
CA VAL A 3 30.07 -25.23 13.34
C VAL A 3 31.00 -26.30 12.78
N GLU A 4 31.62 -27.05 13.68
CA GLU A 4 32.28 -28.32 13.38
C GLU A 4 31.21 -29.39 13.12
N CYS A 5 31.29 -30.07 11.97
CA CYS A 5 30.45 -31.23 11.68
C CYS A 5 31.13 -32.51 12.16
N LEU A 6 30.47 -33.20 13.09
CA LEU A 6 30.79 -34.55 13.58
C LEU A 6 30.51 -35.59 12.48
N VAL A 7 31.52 -36.36 12.08
CA VAL A 7 31.36 -37.51 11.17
C VAL A 7 31.20 -38.79 12.00
N VAL A 8 30.04 -39.42 11.94
CA VAL A 8 29.83 -40.79 12.46
C VAL A 8 29.96 -41.75 11.29
N GLY A 9 31.03 -42.55 11.30
CA GLY A 9 31.25 -43.62 10.36
C GLY A 9 30.47 -44.89 10.74
N CYS A 10 29.87 -45.56 9.75
CA CYS A 10 29.43 -46.93 9.90
C CYS A 10 30.17 -47.81 8.89
N THR A 11 31.01 -48.68 9.43
CA THR A 11 31.74 -49.76 8.75
C THR A 11 30.80 -50.91 8.40
N SER A 12 30.95 -51.51 7.22
CA SER A 12 31.43 -52.90 7.06
C SER A 12 30.91 -53.61 5.79
N GLN A 13 31.87 -54.23 5.08
CA GLN A 13 31.82 -55.52 4.36
C GLN A 13 30.83 -55.69 3.18
N ARG A 14 31.14 -56.34 2.04
CA ARG A 14 32.31 -57.10 1.54
C ARG A 14 32.05 -57.42 0.05
N CYS A 15 33.13 -57.79 -0.65
CA CYS A 15 33.19 -58.63 -1.87
C CYS A 15 33.09 -57.99 -3.26
N CYS A 16 34.28 -57.64 -3.77
CA CYS A 16 34.99 -58.30 -4.88
C CYS A 16 34.27 -58.70 -6.19
N MET A 17 34.90 -58.18 -7.27
CA MET A 17 35.16 -58.82 -8.57
C MET A 17 34.02 -58.95 -9.60
N SER A 18 34.10 -58.06 -10.59
CA SER A 18 34.48 -58.35 -11.99
C SER A 18 33.60 -57.57 -12.98
N GLY A 19 34.22 -57.20 -14.09
CA GLY A 19 33.79 -56.09 -14.91
C GLY A 19 32.51 -56.28 -15.72
N VAL A 20 32.13 -55.16 -16.32
CA VAL A 20 31.22 -54.95 -17.45
C VAL A 20 29.81 -54.47 -17.08
N ARG A 21 29.68 -53.14 -17.28
CA ARG A 21 28.50 -52.35 -17.66
C ARG A 21 27.62 -51.74 -16.56
N LYS A 22 28.21 -50.67 -16.00
CA LYS A 22 27.60 -49.33 -15.86
C LYS A 22 26.46 -49.06 -16.86
N ARG A 23 25.22 -49.02 -16.38
CA ARG A 23 24.11 -48.12 -16.79
C ARG A 23 22.89 -48.52 -15.96
N CYS A 24 22.77 -47.96 -14.76
CA CYS A 24 21.54 -47.76 -13.97
C CYS A 24 21.90 -47.54 -12.49
N LEU A 25 22.59 -46.44 -12.18
CA LEU A 25 22.71 -45.96 -10.79
C LEU A 25 23.12 -44.48 -10.78
N LEU A 26 22.21 -43.63 -11.25
CA LEU A 26 22.21 -42.18 -11.02
C LEU A 26 20.76 -41.68 -11.10
N ARG A 27 19.92 -42.26 -10.23
CA ARG A 27 18.57 -41.78 -9.92
C ARG A 27 18.38 -41.88 -8.40
N ARG A 28 19.19 -41.13 -7.66
CA ARG A 28 18.99 -40.71 -6.25
C ARG A 28 20.17 -39.82 -5.85
N LEU A 29 19.86 -38.75 -5.13
CA LEU A 29 20.73 -37.68 -4.58
C LEU A 29 21.07 -36.52 -5.54
N LEU A 30 20.18 -35.52 -5.58
CA LEU A 30 20.45 -34.09 -5.33
C LEU A 30 19.11 -33.34 -5.45
N LEU A 31 18.24 -33.54 -4.45
CA LEU A 31 17.26 -32.53 -4.08
C LEU A 31 18.02 -31.58 -3.15
N VAL A 32 18.64 -30.55 -3.73
CA VAL A 32 19.00 -29.36 -2.97
C VAL A 32 17.78 -28.46 -3.06
N SER A 33 17.00 -28.40 -1.98
CA SER A 33 16.08 -27.29 -1.78
C SER A 33 16.93 -26.03 -1.71
N TRP A 34 16.84 -25.20 -2.74
CA TRP A 34 17.39 -23.84 -2.69
C TRP A 34 16.45 -22.99 -1.85
N THR A 35 16.65 -23.02 -0.53
CA THR A 35 16.36 -21.83 0.28
C THR A 35 17.66 -21.06 0.32
N ALA A 36 17.90 -20.22 -0.71
CA ALA A 36 18.81 -19.11 -0.50
C ALA A 36 18.19 -18.27 0.63
N PRO A 37 18.89 -18.00 1.75
CA PRO A 37 18.49 -16.88 2.57
C PRO A 37 18.48 -15.68 1.62
N LEU A 38 17.37 -14.95 1.56
CA LEU A 38 17.37 -13.61 1.00
C LEU A 38 18.60 -12.91 1.58
N ALA A 39 19.51 -12.47 0.71
CA ALA A 39 20.64 -11.68 1.16
C ALA A 39 20.06 -10.53 2.00
N CYS A 40 20.61 -10.33 3.20
CA CYS A 40 20.26 -9.17 4.01
C CYS A 40 20.67 -7.93 3.21
N ASP A 41 19.69 -7.32 2.55
CA ASP A 41 19.80 -5.97 2.00
C ASP A 41 20.31 -5.06 3.13
N SER A 42 21.53 -4.55 3.00
CA SER A 42 22.04 -3.52 3.92
C SER A 42 21.29 -2.23 3.60
N TYR A 43 20.26 -1.96 4.38
CA TYR A 43 19.53 -0.71 4.32
C TYR A 43 20.33 0.35 5.09
N ASP A 44 20.78 1.37 4.36
CA ASP A 44 21.59 2.48 4.91
C ASP A 44 20.73 3.62 5.48
N GLY A 45 19.42 3.42 5.60
CA GLY A 45 18.49 4.43 6.09
C GLY A 45 18.46 4.60 7.61
N VAL A 46 19.31 3.93 8.40
CA VAL A 46 19.40 4.14 9.86
C VAL A 46 20.71 4.83 10.21
N SER A 47 20.64 5.91 10.98
CA SER A 47 21.81 6.65 11.45
C SER A 47 21.56 7.31 12.81
N THR A 48 22.64 7.72 13.47
CA THR A 48 22.57 8.54 14.69
C THR A 48 23.44 9.78 14.56
N PHE A 49 22.98 10.90 15.09
CA PHE A 49 23.67 12.20 15.01
C PHE A 49 23.34 13.08 16.22
N GLY A 50 23.99 14.25 16.32
CA GLY A 50 23.76 15.20 17.41
C GLY A 50 24.23 14.65 18.77
N SER A 51 25.46 14.96 19.18
CA SER A 51 25.97 14.53 20.49
C SER A 51 25.39 15.43 21.60
N LEU A 52 24.34 14.96 22.26
CA LEU A 52 23.56 15.72 23.25
C LEU A 52 23.92 15.35 24.70
N GLY A 53 25.11 14.77 24.92
CA GLY A 53 25.68 14.46 26.22
C GLY A 53 25.09 13.26 26.98
N SER A 54 25.75 12.86 28.06
CA SER A 54 25.49 11.62 28.83
C SER A 54 24.39 11.71 29.90
N GLY A 55 23.58 12.78 29.88
CA GLY A 55 22.44 12.93 30.79
C GLY A 55 21.37 11.86 30.59
N ARG A 56 20.71 11.44 31.67
CA ARG A 56 19.63 10.44 31.65
C ARG A 56 18.24 11.09 31.60
N ARG A 57 17.27 10.37 31.04
CA ARG A 57 15.85 10.72 30.96
C ARG A 57 15.59 12.15 30.46
N LYS A 58 16.30 12.55 29.40
CA LYS A 58 16.38 13.95 28.95
C LYS A 58 15.04 14.46 28.40
N TRP A 59 14.56 13.87 27.31
CA TRP A 59 13.34 14.28 26.62
C TRP A 59 12.37 13.10 26.45
N ILE A 60 11.14 13.25 26.95
CA ILE A 60 10.14 12.17 26.96
C ILE A 60 9.37 12.06 25.65
N ASP A 61 9.19 13.18 24.96
CA ASP A 61 8.30 13.29 23.82
C ASP A 61 8.88 14.22 22.75
N ALA A 62 8.42 14.09 21.51
CA ALA A 62 8.87 14.86 20.36
C ALA A 62 7.65 15.38 19.58
N VAL A 63 7.60 16.68 19.35
CA VAL A 63 6.48 17.33 18.64
C VAL A 63 7.03 18.15 17.49
N GLN A 64 6.64 17.83 16.25
CA GLN A 64 6.91 18.71 15.11
C GLN A 64 5.89 19.85 15.10
N ALA A 65 6.38 21.09 15.10
CA ALA A 65 5.55 22.29 15.04
C ALA A 65 5.24 22.70 13.59
N GLY A 66 4.38 23.71 13.41
CA GLY A 66 3.97 24.19 12.09
C GLY A 66 5.08 24.87 11.27
N ASP A 67 6.19 25.24 11.92
CA ASP A 67 7.41 25.73 11.27
C ASP A 67 8.31 24.60 10.74
N GLY A 68 7.94 23.33 10.99
CA GLY A 68 8.71 22.14 10.62
C GLY A 68 9.73 21.71 11.68
N THR A 69 10.03 22.53 12.69
CA THR A 69 11.00 22.23 13.75
C THR A 69 10.45 21.16 14.70
N ILE A 70 11.30 20.23 15.10
CA ILE A 70 10.99 19.20 16.10
C ILE A 70 11.41 19.71 17.48
N TYR A 71 10.44 19.77 18.40
CA TYR A 71 10.64 20.17 19.79
C TYR A 71 10.63 18.94 20.71
N GLY A 72 11.72 18.75 21.46
CA GLY A 72 11.85 17.71 22.46
C GLY A 72 11.35 18.16 23.83
N ILE A 73 10.31 17.51 24.35
CA ILE A 73 9.67 17.87 25.61
C ILE A 73 10.55 17.42 26.79
N PRO A 74 11.02 18.34 27.64
CA PRO A 74 11.95 18.01 28.70
C PRO A 74 11.29 17.18 29.81
N PHE A 75 11.93 16.08 30.17
CA PHE A 75 11.50 15.22 31.28
C PHE A 75 12.34 15.48 32.52
N ASP A 76 13.62 15.13 32.48
CA ASP A 76 14.61 15.52 33.49
C ASP A 76 15.53 16.64 32.97
N SER A 77 15.63 16.82 31.64
CA SER A 77 16.47 17.87 31.05
C SER A 77 16.04 19.28 31.46
N ASN A 78 17.01 20.15 31.74
CA ASN A 78 16.77 21.59 31.98
C ASN A 78 16.68 22.40 30.69
N PHE A 79 16.74 21.71 29.55
CA PHE A 79 16.74 22.31 28.24
C PHE A 79 15.60 21.74 27.40
N LEU A 80 14.90 22.62 26.70
CA LEU A 80 14.10 22.26 25.54
C LEU A 80 15.06 21.95 24.37
N LEU A 81 14.82 20.85 23.65
CA LEU A 81 15.59 20.51 22.45
C LEU A 81 14.84 20.99 21.22
N LEU A 82 15.52 21.69 20.32
CA LEU A 82 15.04 22.05 18.98
C LEU A 82 15.89 21.29 17.97
N LEU A 83 15.24 20.64 17.02
CA LEU A 83 15.87 19.92 15.91
C LEU A 83 15.24 20.43 14.61
N ASP A 84 16.07 20.92 13.70
CA ASP A 84 15.67 21.22 12.34
C ASP A 84 15.84 19.95 11.47
N PRO A 85 14.74 19.31 11.02
CA PRO A 85 14.82 18.09 10.22
C PRO A 85 15.29 18.33 8.78
N ALA A 86 15.42 19.58 8.33
CA ALA A 86 15.97 19.90 7.01
C ALA A 86 17.51 19.91 7.01
N THR A 87 18.12 20.27 8.13
CA THR A 87 19.59 20.43 8.27
C THR A 87 20.22 19.44 9.25
N ASP A 88 19.42 18.70 10.02
CA ASP A 88 19.85 17.88 11.16
C ASP A 88 20.61 18.69 12.24
N GLU A 89 20.44 20.03 12.25
CA GLU A 89 21.00 20.89 13.29
C GLU A 89 20.16 20.85 14.56
N THR A 90 20.85 20.87 15.70
CA THR A 90 20.21 20.87 17.02
C THR A 90 20.59 22.11 17.81
N THR A 91 19.60 22.71 18.46
CA THR A 91 19.80 23.79 19.41
C THR A 91 19.09 23.48 20.72
N THR A 92 19.49 24.14 21.80
CA THR A 92 18.84 23.97 23.10
C THR A 92 18.45 25.31 23.69
N VAL A 93 17.24 25.37 24.25
CA VAL A 93 16.74 26.54 24.96
C VAL A 93 16.70 26.22 26.44
N ALA A 94 17.44 26.99 27.25
CA ALA A 94 17.47 26.81 28.69
C ALA A 94 16.13 27.24 29.31
N LEU A 95 15.50 26.33 30.04
CA LEU A 95 14.35 26.68 30.88
C LEU A 95 14.90 27.27 32.19
N SER A 96 14.62 28.54 32.46
CA SER A 96 15.21 29.33 33.56
C SER A 96 15.06 28.72 34.97
N ARG A 97 15.70 29.33 35.99
CA ARG A 97 15.95 28.84 37.40
C ARG A 97 14.82 28.13 38.15
N TYR A 98 13.58 28.13 37.68
CA TYR A 98 12.42 27.52 38.34
C TYR A 98 12.32 25.99 38.22
N VAL A 99 13.13 25.36 37.36
CA VAL A 99 12.84 23.97 36.92
C VAL A 99 14.02 22.99 37.08
N THR A 100 15.12 23.40 37.74
CA THR A 100 16.41 22.71 37.57
C THR A 100 16.60 21.41 38.36
N ASN A 101 15.77 21.16 39.39
CA ASN A 101 15.98 20.04 40.33
C ASN A 101 14.82 19.03 40.38
N ARG A 102 13.76 19.20 39.57
CA ARG A 102 12.67 18.23 39.49
C ARG A 102 12.88 17.26 38.33
N THR A 103 12.50 16.01 38.57
CA THR A 103 12.50 14.93 37.57
C THR A 103 11.08 14.67 37.10
N ALA A 104 10.92 14.12 35.89
CA ALA A 104 9.63 13.81 35.30
C ALA A 104 8.68 15.02 35.22
N LYS A 105 9.22 16.16 34.77
CA LYS A 105 8.57 17.47 34.84
C LYS A 105 7.29 17.54 34.01
N TRP A 106 7.40 17.18 32.74
CA TRP A 106 6.30 17.05 31.79
C TRP A 106 6.33 15.68 31.13
N THR A 107 5.19 15.22 30.65
CA THR A 107 4.99 13.81 30.27
C THR A 107 4.59 13.61 28.82
N ALA A 108 4.07 14.67 28.18
CA ALA A 108 3.70 14.71 26.78
C ALA A 108 3.70 16.16 26.30
N GLY A 109 3.92 16.38 25.00
CA GLY A 109 3.73 17.66 24.33
C GLY A 109 2.55 17.60 23.38
N VAL A 110 1.75 18.66 23.33
CA VAL A 110 0.61 18.76 22.42
C VAL A 110 0.69 20.06 21.64
N LEU A 111 0.76 19.95 20.31
CA LEU A 111 0.71 21.10 19.40
C LEU A 111 -0.72 21.64 19.33
N ASP A 112 -0.87 22.96 19.44
CA ASP A 112 -2.14 23.64 19.26
C ASP A 112 -2.61 23.60 17.79
N ALA A 113 -3.82 24.09 17.51
CA ALA A 113 -4.37 24.08 16.15
C ALA A 113 -3.68 25.08 15.20
N SER A 114 -3.07 26.15 15.73
CA SER A 114 -2.35 27.11 14.89
C SER A 114 -0.96 26.63 14.49
N GLY A 115 -0.39 25.64 15.19
CA GLY A 115 1.00 25.22 15.05
C GLY A 115 2.00 26.16 15.72
N GLY A 116 1.52 27.23 16.35
CA GLY A 116 2.30 28.29 17.00
C GLY A 116 2.68 27.98 18.45
N PHE A 117 1.99 27.04 19.11
CA PHE A 117 2.26 26.72 20.51
C PHE A 117 2.27 25.22 20.78
N ILE A 118 3.23 24.79 21.60
CA ILE A 118 3.27 23.44 22.16
C ILE A 118 3.00 23.51 23.67
N PHE A 119 2.12 22.65 24.15
CA PHE A 119 1.74 22.56 25.55
C PHE A 119 2.26 21.25 26.17
N GLY A 120 3.18 21.36 27.13
CA GLY A 120 3.71 20.26 27.91
C GLY A 120 2.80 19.90 29.09
N MET A 121 2.30 18.67 29.11
CA MET A 121 1.38 18.18 30.14
C MET A 121 2.11 17.98 31.48
N PRO A 122 1.57 18.46 32.61
CA PRO A 122 2.24 18.37 33.90
C PRO A 122 2.45 16.92 34.37
N GLY A 123 3.71 16.56 34.60
CA GLY A 123 4.10 15.35 35.32
C GLY A 123 4.18 15.65 36.81
N THR A 124 5.40 15.76 37.34
CA THR A 124 5.66 16.17 38.73
C THR A 124 5.61 17.70 38.92
N MET A 125 5.58 18.46 37.82
CA MET A 125 5.28 19.89 37.86
C MET A 125 3.79 20.11 38.12
N SER A 126 3.47 21.20 38.80
CA SER A 126 2.12 21.71 38.94
C SER A 126 1.81 22.79 37.88
N THR A 127 2.55 22.82 36.78
CA THR A 127 2.42 23.84 35.75
C THR A 127 2.46 23.20 34.38
N VAL A 128 1.55 23.63 33.52
CA VAL A 128 1.62 23.39 32.09
C VAL A 128 2.79 24.19 31.54
N LEU A 129 3.63 23.56 30.74
CA LEU A 129 4.65 24.25 29.94
C LEU A 129 3.98 24.74 28.67
N ARG A 130 4.18 25.99 28.29
CA ARG A 130 3.84 26.50 26.95
C ARG A 130 5.11 26.93 26.27
N ILE A 131 5.26 26.52 25.01
CA ILE A 131 6.40 26.81 24.15
C ILE A 131 5.84 27.58 22.95
N ASP A 132 6.34 28.79 22.72
CA ASP A 132 6.08 29.57 21.51
C ASP A 132 7.04 29.12 20.40
N THR A 133 6.48 28.48 19.38
CA THR A 133 7.26 27.91 18.26
C THR A 133 7.70 29.00 17.28
N LEU A 134 6.94 30.09 17.19
CA LEU A 134 7.23 31.22 16.29
C LEU A 134 8.31 32.16 16.86
N GLN A 135 8.57 32.09 18.18
CA GLN A 135 9.61 32.84 18.86
C GLN A 135 10.82 31.99 19.25
N GLY A 136 11.15 30.96 18.48
CA GLY A 136 12.36 30.15 18.70
C GLY A 136 12.34 29.34 20.00
N GLY A 137 11.15 28.90 20.43
CA GLY A 137 10.99 28.04 21.60
C GLY A 137 10.97 28.79 22.93
N GLN A 138 10.58 30.07 22.96
CA GLN A 138 10.37 30.77 24.24
C GLN A 138 9.34 30.03 25.08
N ALA A 139 9.66 29.81 26.34
CA ALA A 139 8.85 29.00 27.23
C ALA A 139 8.29 29.81 28.41
N ASP A 140 7.02 29.60 28.70
CA ASP A 140 6.34 30.10 29.88
C ASP A 140 5.51 29.00 30.57
N PHE A 141 5.02 29.31 31.76
CA PHE A 141 4.39 28.33 32.65
C PHE A 141 3.13 28.91 33.27
N PHE A 142 2.08 28.10 33.34
CA PHE A 142 0.85 28.44 34.05
C PHE A 142 0.29 27.21 34.78
N ALA A 143 -0.44 27.44 35.86
CA ALA A 143 -1.05 26.38 36.66
C ALA A 143 -2.58 26.52 36.62
N PRO A 144 -3.35 25.42 36.59
CA PRO A 144 -4.72 25.46 37.04
C PRO A 144 -4.78 25.66 38.57
N ASP A 145 -5.95 26.05 39.07
CA ASP A 145 -6.22 26.09 40.51
C ASP A 145 -6.27 24.68 41.11
N TYR A 146 -5.12 24.16 41.56
CA TYR A 146 -5.07 22.87 42.25
C TYR A 146 -5.67 22.97 43.65
N PRO A 147 -6.46 21.97 44.09
CA PRO A 147 -6.71 21.77 45.51
C PRO A 147 -5.37 21.64 46.26
N THR A 148 -5.24 22.25 47.43
CA THR A 148 -3.99 22.23 48.20
C THR A 148 -3.52 20.78 48.47
N GLY A 149 -2.26 20.46 48.15
CA GLY A 149 -1.62 19.17 48.49
C GLY A 149 -1.30 18.21 47.33
N VAL A 150 -1.52 18.59 46.06
CA VAL A 150 -1.16 17.73 44.92
C VAL A 150 0.33 17.85 44.58
N ASN A 151 1.13 16.82 44.89
CA ASN A 151 2.60 16.86 44.74
C ASN A 151 3.17 15.64 43.98
N THR A 152 2.37 15.01 43.11
CA THR A 152 2.72 13.74 42.44
C THR A 152 2.38 13.77 40.94
N TYR A 153 3.11 12.97 40.16
CA TYR A 153 2.99 12.80 38.69
C TYR A 153 1.53 12.81 38.17
N GLN A 154 1.04 13.91 37.61
CA GLN A 154 -0.40 14.17 37.49
C GLN A 154 -1.01 13.57 36.22
N TYR A 155 -0.41 13.82 35.06
CA TYR A 155 -0.96 13.46 33.75
C TYR A 155 0.00 12.53 33.00
N SER A 156 -0.53 11.50 32.33
CA SER A 156 0.27 10.53 31.56
C SER A 156 0.41 10.93 30.09
N PHE A 157 -0.56 11.67 29.56
CA PHE A 157 -0.65 12.02 28.15
C PHE A 157 -1.43 13.32 27.94
N GLY A 158 -1.34 13.91 26.76
CA GLY A 158 -2.15 15.06 26.36
C GLY A 158 -2.75 14.85 24.97
N VAL A 159 -3.94 15.37 24.73
CA VAL A 159 -4.62 15.23 23.44
C VAL A 159 -5.33 16.52 23.07
N ARG A 160 -5.24 16.90 21.80
CA ARG A 160 -6.00 18.04 21.24
C ARG A 160 -7.37 17.56 20.78
N SER A 161 -8.42 18.21 21.23
CA SER A 161 -9.79 17.99 20.76
C SER A 161 -10.11 18.76 19.48
N ALA A 162 -11.21 18.40 18.81
CA ALA A 162 -11.67 19.06 17.58
C ALA A 162 -12.00 20.55 17.76
N ASN A 163 -12.40 20.98 18.97
CA ASN A 163 -12.64 22.39 19.29
C ASN A 163 -11.34 23.20 19.56
N GLY A 164 -10.17 22.56 19.47
CA GLY A 164 -8.86 23.20 19.66
C GLY A 164 -8.36 23.25 21.11
N SER A 165 -9.17 22.89 22.10
CA SER A 165 -8.71 22.72 23.48
C SER A 165 -7.78 21.50 23.61
N ILE A 166 -7.00 21.47 24.68
CA ILE A 166 -6.05 20.38 24.98
C ILE A 166 -6.45 19.74 26.31
N TYR A 167 -6.57 18.43 26.32
CA TYR A 167 -6.98 17.65 27.48
C TYR A 167 -5.80 16.80 27.98
N GLY A 168 -5.41 16.99 29.24
CA GLY A 168 -4.44 16.14 29.91
C GLY A 168 -5.11 14.93 30.53
N ILE A 169 -4.64 13.76 30.15
CA ILE A 169 -5.19 12.46 30.56
C ILE A 169 -4.66 12.08 31.94
N PRO A 170 -5.54 11.80 32.92
CA PRO A 170 -5.11 11.60 34.29
C PRO A 170 -4.23 10.35 34.45
N GLY A 171 -3.01 10.57 34.96
CA GLY A 171 -2.06 9.52 35.35
C GLY A 171 -2.22 9.20 36.83
N ASN A 172 -1.80 10.09 37.72
CA ASN A 172 -2.13 10.00 39.16
C ASN A 172 -3.06 11.12 39.64
N SER A 173 -3.50 12.00 38.74
CA SER A 173 -4.59 12.92 39.03
C SER A 173 -5.91 12.15 39.04
N GLY A 174 -6.82 12.46 39.97
CA GLY A 174 -8.21 12.02 39.88
C GLY A 174 -9.05 12.83 38.89
N ARG A 175 -8.50 13.91 38.33
CA ARG A 175 -9.19 14.90 37.48
C ARG A 175 -8.50 15.11 36.13
N VAL A 176 -9.31 15.31 35.10
CA VAL A 176 -8.86 15.77 33.77
C VAL A 176 -8.50 17.26 33.85
N ILE A 177 -7.44 17.68 33.16
CA ILE A 177 -7.12 19.11 32.95
C ILE A 177 -7.52 19.47 31.52
N ARG A 178 -8.19 20.60 31.35
CA ARG A 178 -8.38 21.24 30.04
C ARG A 178 -7.50 22.48 29.98
N VAL A 179 -6.83 22.68 28.86
CA VAL A 179 -6.04 23.86 28.53
C VAL A 179 -6.64 24.49 27.28
N ASP A 180 -6.96 25.77 27.35
CA ASP A 180 -7.51 26.52 26.22
C ASP A 180 -6.42 27.41 25.60
N PRO A 181 -5.89 27.07 24.41
CA PRO A 181 -4.76 27.80 23.82
C PRO A 181 -5.03 29.28 23.57
N TRP A 182 -6.28 29.62 23.25
CA TRP A 182 -6.68 30.95 22.78
C TRP A 182 -6.92 31.98 23.89
N VAL A 183 -7.13 31.53 25.13
CA VAL A 183 -7.38 32.41 26.28
C VAL A 183 -6.14 32.47 27.16
N HIS A 184 -5.07 33.08 26.65
CA HIS A 184 -3.77 33.21 27.34
C HIS A 184 -3.31 31.92 28.07
N GLY A 185 -3.63 30.72 27.57
CA GLY A 185 -3.34 29.46 28.23
C GLY A 185 -3.97 29.32 29.63
N GLN A 186 -5.30 29.45 29.76
CA GLN A 186 -5.95 29.05 31.00
C GLN A 186 -6.03 27.52 31.10
N ALA A 187 -5.64 26.99 32.25
CA ALA A 187 -5.83 25.59 32.61
C ALA A 187 -6.95 25.46 33.64
N VAL A 188 -7.87 24.52 33.42
CA VAL A 188 -9.01 24.25 34.30
C VAL A 188 -9.04 22.77 34.64
N LEU A 189 -9.29 22.45 35.91
CA LEU A 189 -9.56 21.08 36.36
C LEU A 189 -11.04 20.75 36.17
N LEU A 190 -11.33 19.71 35.40
CA LEU A 190 -12.68 19.21 35.20
C LEU A 190 -13.11 18.27 36.35
N ALA A 191 -14.28 17.64 36.20
CA ALA A 191 -14.81 16.68 37.16
C ALA A 191 -13.85 15.51 37.42
N SER A 192 -14.01 14.88 38.59
CA SER A 192 -13.19 13.72 38.98
C SER A 192 -13.56 12.52 38.12
N ALA A 193 -12.59 11.97 37.41
CA ALA A 193 -12.68 10.73 36.64
C ALA A 193 -12.39 9.49 37.49
N GLY A 194 -11.66 9.62 38.59
CA GLY A 194 -11.22 8.47 39.40
C GLY A 194 -10.46 8.87 40.68
N PRO A 195 -9.83 7.90 41.37
CA PRO A 195 -9.06 8.16 42.59
C PRO A 195 -7.76 8.96 42.32
N ASN A 196 -7.22 9.65 43.33
CA ASN A 196 -6.00 10.48 43.20
C ASN A 196 -4.68 9.67 43.26
N TRP A 197 -4.63 8.46 42.70
CA TRP A 197 -3.43 7.62 42.71
C TRP A 197 -3.47 6.50 41.66
N GLY A 198 -2.32 6.21 41.06
CA GLY A 198 -2.03 4.90 40.48
C GLY A 198 -2.01 4.77 38.96
N TYR A 199 -1.44 5.69 38.17
CA TYR A 199 -1.28 5.52 36.71
C TYR A 199 -2.56 5.04 35.98
N LEU A 200 -3.69 5.70 36.25
CA LEU A 200 -5.05 5.28 35.89
C LEU A 200 -5.19 5.01 34.39
N TRP A 201 -4.91 6.01 33.56
CA TRP A 201 -4.90 5.91 32.10
C TRP A 201 -3.53 6.31 31.55
N GLN A 202 -3.06 5.63 30.50
CA GLN A 202 -1.69 5.78 29.95
C GLN A 202 -1.65 6.39 28.55
N SER A 203 -2.74 6.32 27.81
CA SER A 203 -2.91 6.93 26.49
C SER A 203 -4.35 7.35 26.30
N SER A 204 -4.60 8.11 25.25
CA SER A 204 -5.96 8.46 24.81
C SER A 204 -6.13 8.28 23.33
N VAL A 205 -7.38 8.08 22.92
CA VAL A 205 -7.80 7.97 21.53
C VAL A 205 -8.98 8.89 21.30
N THR A 206 -8.92 9.71 20.25
CA THR A 206 -10.03 10.57 19.83
C THR A 206 -10.83 9.86 18.75
N THR A 207 -12.14 9.77 18.91
CA THR A 207 -13.07 9.17 17.94
C THR A 207 -13.51 10.19 16.89
N ALA A 208 -14.09 9.73 15.79
CA ALA A 208 -14.52 10.59 14.68
C ALA A 208 -15.60 11.63 15.07
N ASP A 209 -16.37 11.35 16.12
CA ASP A 209 -17.35 12.29 16.70
C ASP A 209 -16.73 13.29 17.69
N GLY A 210 -15.40 13.26 17.88
CA GLY A 210 -14.65 14.21 18.70
C GLY A 210 -14.56 13.86 20.18
N ARG A 211 -15.17 12.76 20.64
CA ARG A 211 -15.00 12.26 22.02
C ARG A 211 -13.59 11.70 22.24
N ILE A 212 -13.12 11.76 23.48
CA ILE A 212 -11.79 11.30 23.88
C ILE A 212 -11.93 10.14 24.86
N PHE A 213 -11.24 9.03 24.57
CA PHE A 213 -11.25 7.84 25.39
C PHE A 213 -9.87 7.58 26.00
N GLY A 214 -9.79 7.52 27.33
CA GLY A 214 -8.56 7.15 28.05
C GLY A 214 -8.43 5.65 28.22
N ILE A 215 -7.26 5.10 27.90
CA ILE A 215 -6.99 3.66 27.91
C ILE A 215 -6.59 3.20 29.32
N PRO A 216 -7.36 2.28 29.94
CA PRO A 216 -7.16 1.90 31.33
C PRO A 216 -5.88 1.09 31.50
N SER A 217 -4.98 1.58 32.35
CA SER A 217 -3.75 0.90 32.71
C SER A 217 -3.87 0.27 34.09
N TYR A 218 -4.14 1.09 35.09
CA TYR A 218 -4.52 0.65 36.44
C TYR A 218 -5.99 0.90 36.74
N ALA A 219 -6.64 1.83 36.03
CA ALA A 219 -8.06 2.07 36.20
C ALA A 219 -8.88 0.81 35.90
N ASP A 220 -9.99 0.65 36.60
CA ASP A 220 -10.94 -0.44 36.39
C ASP A 220 -12.04 -0.08 35.38
N SER A 221 -11.91 1.08 34.73
CA SER A 221 -12.88 1.61 33.77
C SER A 221 -12.19 2.43 32.68
N VAL A 222 -12.83 2.49 31.52
CA VAL A 222 -12.45 3.38 30.43
C VAL A 222 -12.87 4.81 30.81
N LEU A 223 -12.00 5.78 30.55
CA LEU A 223 -12.33 7.20 30.67
C LEU A 223 -12.99 7.66 29.37
N GLU A 224 -14.07 8.43 29.46
CA GLU A 224 -14.73 9.10 28.36
C GLU A 224 -14.86 10.59 28.67
N ILE A 225 -14.39 11.42 27.74
CA ILE A 225 -14.51 12.88 27.80
C ILE A 225 -15.25 13.32 26.54
N ASP A 226 -16.28 14.14 26.73
CA ASP A 226 -16.95 14.87 25.65
C ASP A 226 -16.48 16.33 25.62
N PRO A 227 -15.61 16.72 24.67
CA PRO A 227 -15.11 18.08 24.59
C PRO A 227 -16.17 19.14 24.24
N ALA A 228 -17.35 18.74 23.74
CA ALA A 228 -18.43 19.68 23.43
C ALA A 228 -19.12 20.19 24.70
N SER A 229 -19.12 19.39 25.76
CA SER A 229 -19.80 19.68 27.03
C SER A 229 -18.88 19.68 28.26
N ASP A 230 -17.59 19.38 28.07
CA ASP A 230 -16.61 19.08 29.13
C ASP A 230 -17.03 17.95 30.07
N ASN A 231 -17.99 17.12 29.66
CA ASN A 231 -18.47 16.03 30.49
C ASN A 231 -17.41 14.94 30.59
N VAL A 232 -17.13 14.49 31.82
CA VAL A 232 -16.14 13.46 32.12
C VAL A 232 -16.87 12.30 32.79
N THR A 233 -16.83 11.13 32.16
CA THR A 233 -17.48 9.92 32.64
C THR A 233 -16.56 8.71 32.54
N THR A 234 -16.94 7.61 33.17
CA THR A 234 -16.25 6.33 33.03
C THR A 234 -17.24 5.19 32.85
N PHE A 235 -16.81 4.13 32.18
CA PHE A 235 -17.62 2.92 31.97
C PHE A 235 -16.78 1.65 31.85
N GLY A 236 -17.46 0.51 31.88
CA GLY A 236 -16.84 -0.82 31.87
C GLY A 236 -16.54 -1.36 33.27
N SER A 237 -16.06 -2.60 33.32
CA SER A 237 -15.66 -3.28 34.55
C SER A 237 -14.42 -4.12 34.25
N LEU A 238 -13.26 -3.47 34.33
CA LEU A 238 -11.96 -3.95 33.85
C LEU A 238 -10.98 -4.14 35.02
N SER A 239 -11.47 -4.68 36.13
CA SER A 239 -10.64 -5.06 37.28
C SER A 239 -9.61 -6.11 36.87
N GLY A 240 -8.39 -6.05 37.43
CA GLY A 240 -7.37 -7.03 37.10
C GLY A 240 -5.95 -6.57 37.39
N SER A 241 -5.00 -6.99 36.56
CA SER A 241 -3.57 -6.71 36.72
C SER A 241 -3.25 -5.21 36.66
N SER A 242 -2.08 -4.84 37.16
CA SER A 242 -1.49 -3.50 36.96
C SER A 242 -0.88 -3.38 35.57
N PHE A 243 -0.88 -2.17 34.98
CA PHE A 243 -0.40 -1.93 33.61
C PHE A 243 -1.07 -2.83 32.56
N LYS A 244 -2.41 -2.92 32.58
CA LYS A 244 -3.19 -3.81 31.70
C LYS A 244 -2.93 -3.51 30.23
N TRP A 245 -3.34 -2.32 29.81
CA TRP A 245 -3.17 -1.81 28.44
C TRP A 245 -2.47 -0.46 28.50
N LEU A 246 -1.48 -0.24 27.64
CA LEU A 246 -0.69 1.02 27.62
C LEU A 246 -0.99 1.91 26.43
N HIS A 247 -1.43 1.32 25.32
CA HIS A 247 -1.72 2.04 24.08
C HIS A 247 -3.10 1.67 23.57
N GLY A 248 -3.81 2.64 22.99
CA GLY A 248 -5.09 2.43 22.33
C GLY A 248 -5.01 2.88 20.88
N ILE A 249 -5.74 2.18 20.01
CA ILE A 249 -5.80 2.50 18.58
C ILE A 249 -7.25 2.52 18.13
N LEU A 250 -7.68 3.63 17.53
CA LEU A 250 -8.94 3.67 16.79
C LEU A 250 -8.78 2.85 15.50
N ALA A 251 -9.55 1.79 15.36
CA ALA A 251 -9.59 0.98 14.15
C ALA A 251 -10.64 1.51 13.15
N PRO A 252 -10.55 1.14 11.86
CA PRO A 252 -11.49 1.60 10.83
C PRO A 252 -12.92 1.08 11.01
N ASN A 253 -13.13 0.10 11.90
CA ASN A 253 -14.45 -0.39 12.30
C ASN A 253 -15.13 0.50 13.35
N GLY A 254 -14.48 1.59 13.78
CA GLY A 254 -14.98 2.54 14.78
C GLY A 254 -14.73 2.12 16.24
N ALA A 255 -14.20 0.92 16.49
CA ALA A 255 -13.83 0.46 17.82
C ALA A 255 -12.38 0.86 18.18
N ILE A 256 -12.10 0.96 19.47
CA ILE A 256 -10.78 1.24 20.00
C ILE A 256 -10.19 -0.04 20.59
N TYR A 257 -8.96 -0.37 20.20
CA TYR A 257 -8.27 -1.57 20.66
C TYR A 257 -7.14 -1.21 21.63
N GLY A 258 -7.23 -1.68 22.87
CA GLY A 258 -6.19 -1.53 23.89
C GLY A 258 -5.16 -2.64 23.80
N ILE A 259 -3.88 -2.27 23.71
CA ILE A 259 -2.75 -3.17 23.49
C ILE A 259 -2.28 -3.79 24.81
N PRO A 260 -2.28 -5.14 24.94
CA PRO A 260 -2.03 -5.81 26.21
C PRO A 260 -0.55 -5.79 26.58
N TYR A 261 -0.22 -4.98 27.58
CA TYR A 261 1.11 -4.96 28.16
C TYR A 261 1.25 -6.05 29.22
N SER A 262 0.45 -5.99 30.29
CA SER A 262 0.35 -7.03 31.32
C SER A 262 -1.00 -7.75 31.35
N ALA A 263 -1.99 -7.29 30.59
CA ALA A 263 -3.26 -8.00 30.43
C ALA A 263 -3.08 -9.32 29.67
N SER A 264 -3.91 -10.33 29.95
CA SER A 264 -3.93 -11.61 29.24
C SER A 264 -4.73 -11.59 27.93
N SER A 265 -5.42 -10.49 27.64
CA SER A 265 -6.35 -10.32 26.52
C SER A 265 -6.27 -8.89 25.97
N VAL A 266 -6.65 -8.72 24.71
CA VAL A 266 -6.81 -7.41 24.05
C VAL A 266 -8.09 -6.76 24.58
N LEU A 267 -8.05 -5.45 24.85
CA LEU A 267 -9.25 -4.66 25.19
C LEU A 267 -9.91 -4.18 23.89
N LYS A 268 -11.22 -4.33 23.77
CA LYS A 268 -12.05 -3.70 22.73
C LYS A 268 -13.01 -2.73 23.40
N ILE A 269 -13.01 -1.48 22.96
CA ILE A 269 -13.93 -0.44 23.42
C ILE A 269 -14.78 -0.06 22.21
N GLU A 270 -16.09 -0.14 22.37
CA GLU A 270 -17.04 0.36 21.39
C GLU A 270 -17.56 1.70 21.91
N PRO A 271 -17.22 2.84 21.29
CA PRO A 271 -17.56 4.18 21.78
C PRO A 271 -19.06 4.45 21.97
N GLY A 272 -19.94 3.63 21.37
CA GLY A 272 -21.37 3.93 21.27
C GLY A 272 -21.67 5.05 20.26
N SER A 273 -22.94 5.27 19.94
CA SER A 273 -23.39 6.33 19.03
C SER A 273 -24.27 7.37 19.75
N GLY A 274 -23.98 8.65 19.53
CA GLY A 274 -24.72 9.76 20.13
C GLY A 274 -24.72 9.68 21.67
N PRO A 275 -25.88 9.72 22.34
CA PRO A 275 -25.96 9.67 23.80
C PRO A 275 -25.80 8.27 24.41
N ALA A 276 -25.70 7.21 23.59
CA ALA A 276 -25.53 5.85 24.08
C ALA A 276 -24.13 5.68 24.69
N ARG A 277 -24.06 5.13 25.90
CA ARG A 277 -22.79 4.84 26.58
C ARG A 277 -21.94 3.85 25.79
N GLY A 278 -20.63 4.03 25.83
CA GLY A 278 -19.70 3.05 25.30
C GLY A 278 -19.75 1.72 26.06
N THR A 279 -19.24 0.67 25.42
CA THR A 279 -19.05 -0.65 26.04
C THR A 279 -17.58 -1.06 25.97
N ALA A 280 -17.14 -1.90 26.91
CA ALA A 280 -15.79 -2.43 26.95
C ALA A 280 -15.82 -3.94 27.15
N SER A 281 -15.08 -4.67 26.34
CA SER A 281 -14.92 -6.12 26.40
C SER A 281 -13.47 -6.52 26.16
N THR A 282 -13.12 -7.79 26.41
CA THR A 282 -11.77 -8.28 26.11
C THR A 282 -11.82 -9.59 25.36
N PHE A 283 -10.85 -9.83 24.49
CA PHE A 283 -10.79 -11.03 23.66
C PHE A 283 -9.34 -11.47 23.40
N GLY A 284 -9.17 -12.71 22.92
CA GLY A 284 -7.87 -13.35 22.73
C GLY A 284 -7.26 -13.88 24.03
N SER A 285 -6.34 -14.85 23.90
CA SER A 285 -5.62 -15.47 25.01
C SER A 285 -4.11 -15.37 24.77
N LEU A 286 -3.46 -14.40 25.41
CA LEU A 286 -2.08 -13.97 25.16
C LEU A 286 -1.13 -14.24 26.32
N GLY A 287 -1.56 -15.06 27.29
CA GLY A 287 -0.77 -15.43 28.46
C GLY A 287 -0.53 -14.31 29.47
N SER A 288 0.07 -14.65 30.60
CA SER A 288 0.24 -13.79 31.77
C SER A 288 1.60 -13.07 31.86
N LEU A 289 2.47 -13.22 30.84
CA LEU A 289 3.74 -12.50 30.79
C LEU A 289 3.47 -10.99 30.91
N ALA A 290 4.18 -10.30 31.80
CA ALA A 290 4.12 -8.85 31.92
C ALA A 290 5.01 -8.18 30.87
N GLY A 291 4.61 -6.98 30.44
CA GLY A 291 5.39 -6.19 29.49
C GLY A 291 5.49 -6.75 28.08
N LYS A 292 4.47 -7.47 27.58
CA LYS A 292 4.51 -8.14 26.27
C LYS A 292 4.67 -7.14 25.12
N TRP A 293 3.67 -6.29 24.93
CA TRP A 293 3.64 -5.27 23.88
C TRP A 293 3.29 -3.91 24.48
N ARG A 294 4.09 -2.88 24.17
CA ARG A 294 3.96 -1.55 24.78
C ARG A 294 3.18 -0.56 23.92
N HIS A 295 3.36 -0.66 22.62
CA HIS A 295 2.77 0.20 21.60
C HIS A 295 2.22 -0.66 20.48
N ALA A 296 1.45 -0.07 19.58
CA ALA A 296 1.06 -0.76 18.35
C ALA A 296 0.90 0.24 17.21
N VAL A 297 0.81 -0.30 16.00
CA VAL A 297 0.62 0.47 14.77
C VAL A 297 -0.51 -0.17 13.98
N LEU A 298 -1.42 0.65 13.46
CA LEU A 298 -2.46 0.24 12.52
C LEU A 298 -1.90 0.31 11.10
N ASP A 299 -1.97 -0.77 10.33
CA ASP A 299 -1.64 -0.74 8.91
C ASP A 299 -2.81 -0.26 8.04
N ALA A 300 -2.54 -0.03 6.76
CA ALA A 300 -3.54 0.35 5.76
C ALA A 300 -4.66 -0.69 5.55
N THR A 301 -4.47 -1.93 5.99
CA THR A 301 -5.46 -2.99 5.81
C THR A 301 -6.45 -3.06 6.98
N GLY A 302 -6.20 -2.33 8.07
CA GLY A 302 -7.00 -2.42 9.30
C GLY A 302 -6.50 -3.49 10.27
N VAL A 303 -5.25 -3.94 10.13
CA VAL A 303 -4.60 -4.86 11.06
C VAL A 303 -3.70 -4.08 12.01
N ILE A 304 -3.79 -4.39 13.29
CA ILE A 304 -2.97 -3.77 14.33
C ILE A 304 -1.78 -4.67 14.65
N TYR A 305 -0.57 -4.10 14.66
CA TYR A 305 0.67 -4.77 15.00
C TYR A 305 1.20 -4.26 16.33
N GLY A 306 1.17 -5.08 17.37
CA GLY A 306 1.75 -4.75 18.68
C GLY A 306 3.25 -4.93 18.69
N ILE A 307 3.96 -3.88 19.11
CA ILE A 307 5.41 -3.79 19.11
C ILE A 307 5.97 -4.54 20.32
N PRO A 308 6.82 -5.57 20.11
CA PRO A 308 7.28 -6.44 21.17
C PRO A 308 8.24 -5.70 22.11
N TYR A 309 7.87 -5.62 23.38
CA TYR A 309 8.71 -5.06 24.42
C TYR A 309 9.49 -6.21 25.10
N ALA A 310 8.83 -7.03 25.92
CA ALA A 310 9.37 -8.28 26.46
C ALA A 310 8.92 -9.54 25.68
N ALA A 311 7.88 -9.45 24.84
CA ALA A 311 7.42 -10.58 24.05
C ALA A 311 8.47 -11.06 23.02
N THR A 312 8.45 -12.35 22.70
CA THR A 312 9.31 -12.97 21.67
C THR A 312 8.65 -13.01 20.29
N ALA A 313 7.49 -12.36 20.12
CA ALA A 313 6.74 -12.33 18.87
C ALA A 313 6.01 -10.99 18.75
N VAL A 314 5.74 -10.55 17.52
CA VAL A 314 4.87 -9.41 17.22
C VAL A 314 3.42 -9.83 17.41
N LEU A 315 2.60 -8.99 18.04
CA LEU A 315 1.16 -9.19 18.15
C LEU A 315 0.49 -8.75 16.85
N ARG A 316 -0.47 -9.52 16.36
CA ARG A 316 -1.29 -9.18 15.20
C ARG A 316 -2.77 -9.28 15.59
N ILE A 317 -3.51 -8.20 15.41
CA ILE A 317 -4.96 -8.14 15.67
C ILE A 317 -5.65 -7.76 14.37
N ASP A 318 -6.49 -8.63 13.84
CA ASP A 318 -7.40 -8.29 12.73
C ASP A 318 -8.67 -7.69 13.33
N THR A 319 -8.91 -6.40 13.05
CA THR A 319 -9.99 -5.62 13.67
C THR A 319 -11.38 -5.94 13.12
N TRP A 320 -11.48 -6.63 11.99
CA TRP A 320 -12.77 -6.98 11.39
C TRP A 320 -13.30 -8.31 11.91
N SER A 321 -12.39 -9.25 12.16
CA SER A 321 -12.71 -10.58 12.69
C SER A 321 -12.56 -10.69 14.21
N ASP A 322 -12.04 -9.65 14.87
CA ASP A 322 -11.61 -9.69 16.27
C ASP A 322 -10.73 -10.92 16.57
N SER A 323 -9.85 -11.26 15.62
CA SER A 323 -8.92 -12.38 15.75
C SER A 323 -7.54 -11.89 16.17
N VAL A 324 -6.89 -12.66 17.04
CA VAL A 324 -5.57 -12.34 17.57
C VAL A 324 -4.61 -13.47 17.27
N THR A 325 -3.48 -13.14 16.65
CA THR A 325 -2.37 -14.06 16.41
C THR A 325 -1.05 -13.39 16.79
N THR A 326 0.02 -14.17 16.83
CA THR A 326 1.39 -13.65 16.99
C THR A 326 2.29 -14.27 15.94
N PHE A 327 3.30 -13.56 15.49
CA PHE A 327 4.27 -14.07 14.51
C PHE A 327 5.69 -13.59 14.79
N GLY A 328 6.64 -14.30 14.18
CA GLY A 328 8.07 -14.04 14.32
C GLY A 328 8.72 -14.73 15.52
N GLU A 329 10.05 -14.84 15.48
CA GLU A 329 10.89 -15.41 16.53
C GLU A 329 11.95 -14.38 16.93
N LEU A 330 11.63 -13.58 17.93
CA LEU A 330 12.49 -12.49 18.41
C LEU A 330 13.28 -12.91 19.64
N PRO A 331 14.47 -12.31 19.87
CA PRO A 331 15.31 -12.60 21.03
C PRO A 331 14.55 -12.48 22.36
N ARG A 332 14.87 -13.38 23.30
CA ARG A 332 14.42 -13.31 24.69
C ARG A 332 15.20 -12.25 25.47
N LEU A 333 14.97 -11.00 25.10
CA LEU A 333 15.46 -9.83 25.79
C LEU A 333 14.26 -9.02 26.30
N PRO A 334 14.33 -8.46 27.53
CA PRO A 334 13.33 -7.50 27.99
C PRO A 334 13.47 -6.18 27.22
N ASP A 335 12.42 -5.37 27.27
CA ASP A 335 12.43 -3.94 26.92
C ASP A 335 12.98 -3.58 25.53
N LYS A 336 12.81 -4.45 24.53
CA LYS A 336 13.49 -4.35 23.23
C LYS A 336 13.16 -3.07 22.47
N TRP A 337 11.88 -2.84 22.16
CA TRP A 337 11.42 -1.70 21.36
C TRP A 337 10.31 -0.93 22.09
N PHE A 338 10.47 0.38 22.25
CA PHE A 338 9.57 1.24 23.01
C PHE A 338 8.25 1.49 22.29
N ALA A 339 8.34 1.84 21.01
CA ALA A 339 7.21 2.23 20.17
C ALA A 339 7.40 1.78 18.72
N GLY A 340 6.35 1.90 17.93
CA GLY A 340 6.37 1.59 16.51
C GLY A 340 5.81 2.74 15.69
N VAL A 341 6.36 2.95 14.51
CA VAL A 341 5.97 4.03 13.59
C VAL A 341 5.69 3.44 12.22
N LEU A 342 4.55 3.79 11.61
CA LEU A 342 4.26 3.42 10.22
C LEU A 342 5.01 4.36 9.29
N GLY A 343 6.02 3.86 8.57
CA GLY A 343 6.68 4.61 7.52
C GLY A 343 5.78 4.75 6.29
N TRP A 344 6.04 5.76 5.46
CA TRP A 344 5.27 6.00 4.22
C TRP A 344 5.41 4.90 3.17
N ASN A 345 6.48 4.11 3.26
CA ASN A 345 6.67 2.91 2.45
C ASN A 345 5.77 1.73 2.88
N GLY A 346 4.90 1.93 3.88
CA GLY A 346 4.01 0.90 4.41
C GLY A 346 4.68 -0.03 5.44
N MET A 347 5.98 0.12 5.71
CA MET A 347 6.70 -0.68 6.69
C MET A 347 6.54 -0.10 8.10
N ILE A 348 6.60 -0.95 9.12
CA ILE A 348 6.53 -0.52 10.52
C ILE A 348 7.92 -0.58 11.14
N TYR A 349 8.34 0.52 11.76
CA TYR A 349 9.66 0.67 12.38
C TYR A 349 9.54 0.73 13.90
N GLY A 350 10.13 -0.24 14.60
CA GLY A 350 10.19 -0.28 16.06
C GLY A 350 11.38 0.51 16.60
N ILE A 351 11.10 1.53 17.40
CA ILE A 351 12.10 2.40 18.04
C ILE A 351 12.78 1.63 19.19
N PRO A 352 14.11 1.47 19.17
CA PRO A 352 14.81 0.68 20.20
C PRO A 352 14.71 1.32 21.59
N SER A 353 14.44 0.48 22.60
CA SER A 353 14.60 0.84 24.02
C SER A 353 15.89 0.22 24.57
N ALA A 354 15.97 -1.11 24.62
CA ALA A 354 17.16 -1.86 25.00
C ALA A 354 17.76 -2.70 23.86
N SER A 355 17.04 -2.81 22.73
CA SER A 355 17.55 -3.50 21.53
C SER A 355 18.72 -2.73 20.91
N ASP A 356 19.71 -3.46 20.40
CA ASP A 356 20.84 -2.90 19.65
C ASP A 356 20.51 -2.63 18.18
N ALA A 357 19.26 -2.82 17.76
CA ALA A 357 18.81 -2.52 16.40
C ALA A 357 17.36 -2.06 16.34
N VAL A 358 17.02 -1.30 15.29
CA VAL A 358 15.66 -0.92 14.90
C VAL A 358 14.93 -2.16 14.37
N LEU A 359 13.70 -2.38 14.82
CA LEU A 359 12.85 -3.43 14.25
C LEU A 359 12.22 -2.91 12.96
N ARG A 360 12.22 -3.69 11.88
CA ARG A 360 11.36 -3.46 10.71
C ARG A 360 10.39 -4.62 10.58
N ILE A 361 9.12 -4.30 10.43
CA ILE A 361 8.03 -5.24 10.18
C ILE A 361 7.42 -4.88 8.83
N ASP A 362 7.36 -5.85 7.93
CA ASP A 362 6.61 -5.74 6.68
C ASP A 362 5.19 -6.27 6.89
N PRO A 363 4.14 -5.41 6.87
CA PRO A 363 2.77 -5.86 6.99
C PRO A 363 2.22 -6.50 5.70
N ILE A 364 2.90 -6.37 4.55
CA ILE A 364 2.44 -6.91 3.25
C ILE A 364 3.54 -7.80 2.62
N THR A 365 3.53 -9.08 3.00
CA THR A 365 4.00 -10.15 2.11
C THR A 365 3.23 -11.44 2.40
N GLN A 366 2.66 -12.03 1.34
CA GLN A 366 1.62 -13.06 1.32
C GLN A 366 1.96 -14.43 1.96
N LYS A 367 2.22 -14.49 3.28
CA LYS A 367 1.88 -15.62 4.18
C LYS A 367 2.52 -15.52 5.56
N GLN A 368 3.53 -14.69 5.77
CA GLN A 368 4.14 -14.41 7.07
C GLN A 368 4.79 -13.03 7.01
N ALA A 369 4.45 -12.13 7.92
CA ALA A 369 5.14 -10.86 8.02
C ALA A 369 6.63 -11.11 8.34
N VAL A 370 7.50 -10.49 7.54
CA VAL A 370 8.95 -10.68 7.61
C VAL A 370 9.53 -9.68 8.60
N LEU A 371 10.40 -10.18 9.48
CA LEU A 371 11.14 -9.36 10.45
C LEU A 371 12.57 -9.16 9.97
N SER A 372 13.05 -7.93 10.05
CA SER A 372 14.47 -7.63 9.93
C SER A 372 14.89 -6.60 10.98
N THR A 373 16.15 -6.62 11.36
CA THR A 373 16.76 -5.57 12.18
C THR A 373 17.58 -4.63 11.32
N LEU A 374 17.48 -3.33 11.57
CA LEU A 374 18.17 -2.27 10.84
C LEU A 374 19.04 -1.46 11.78
N GLY A 375 20.21 -1.02 11.32
CA GLY A 375 21.18 -0.25 12.12
C GLY A 375 21.62 -1.03 13.35
N ASP A 376 22.72 -1.77 13.26
CA ASP A 376 23.20 -2.57 14.39
C ASP A 376 23.87 -1.71 15.47
N ALA A 377 24.38 -2.38 16.51
CA ALA A 377 25.13 -1.77 17.62
C ALA A 377 26.24 -0.80 17.16
N SER A 378 26.88 -1.05 16.02
CA SER A 378 27.96 -0.22 15.50
C SER A 378 27.47 1.11 14.93
N ILE A 379 26.24 1.14 14.40
CA ILE A 379 25.58 2.33 13.84
C ILE A 379 24.86 3.12 14.92
N LEU A 380 24.15 2.43 15.81
CA LEU A 380 23.35 3.09 16.85
C LEU A 380 24.19 3.66 17.98
N GLY A 381 25.34 3.04 18.30
CA GLY A 381 26.00 3.30 19.57
C GLY A 381 25.10 2.94 20.77
N ASP A 382 25.57 3.17 21.99
CA ASP A 382 24.77 2.97 23.22
C ASP A 382 24.36 1.51 23.50
N THR A 383 25.26 0.55 23.29
CA THR A 383 25.05 -0.85 23.68
C THR A 383 24.88 -0.99 25.20
N GLY A 384 23.91 -1.80 25.62
CA GLY A 384 23.60 -2.00 27.04
C GLY A 384 22.83 -0.87 27.72
N THR A 385 22.53 0.23 27.01
CA THR A 385 21.64 1.29 27.50
C THR A 385 20.17 0.89 27.28
N THR A 386 19.34 1.07 28.31
CA THR A 386 17.88 0.85 28.25
C THR A 386 17.13 2.17 28.11
N ASP A 387 15.88 2.15 27.61
CA ASP A 387 15.07 3.35 27.41
C ASP A 387 15.84 4.41 26.58
N LYS A 388 16.51 3.99 25.49
CA LYS A 388 17.37 4.85 24.67
C LYS A 388 16.62 6.04 24.09
N TRP A 389 15.53 5.80 23.37
CA TRP A 389 14.69 6.80 22.72
C TRP A 389 13.22 6.63 23.11
N LYS A 390 12.49 7.73 23.31
CA LYS A 390 11.05 7.70 23.69
C LYS A 390 10.18 8.68 22.92
N GLY A 391 10.62 9.93 22.75
CA GLY A 391 9.93 10.88 21.88
C GLY A 391 10.27 10.58 20.43
N PHE A 392 9.28 10.39 19.58
CA PHE A 392 9.50 10.15 18.16
C PHE A 392 8.47 10.87 17.31
N VAL A 393 8.85 11.22 16.10
CA VAL A 393 7.98 11.86 15.12
C VAL A 393 8.30 11.34 13.72
N LEU A 394 7.26 11.08 12.95
CA LEU A 394 7.35 10.91 11.50
C LEU A 394 7.15 12.29 10.90
N THR A 395 8.20 12.86 10.30
CA THR A 395 8.16 14.21 9.74
C THR A 395 7.44 14.22 8.39
N GLU A 396 7.03 15.42 7.97
CA GLU A 396 6.43 15.68 6.66
C GLU A 396 7.33 15.36 5.45
N ASN A 397 8.60 15.00 5.65
CA ASN A 397 9.48 14.50 4.59
C ASN A 397 9.60 12.96 4.60
N GLY A 398 8.84 12.27 5.46
CA GLY A 398 8.81 10.82 5.57
C GLY A 398 9.91 10.22 6.44
N THR A 399 10.80 11.02 7.01
CA THR A 399 11.85 10.57 7.93
C THR A 399 11.29 10.39 9.35
N ILE A 400 11.79 9.41 10.08
CA ILE A 400 11.44 9.18 11.49
C ILE A 400 12.62 9.65 12.34
N TYR A 401 12.35 10.57 13.25
CA TYR A 401 13.31 11.00 14.26
C TYR A 401 12.87 10.49 15.63
N ALA A 402 13.80 9.95 16.42
CA ALA A 402 13.58 9.62 17.81
C ALA A 402 14.60 10.32 18.71
N LEU A 403 14.09 11.05 19.70
CA LEU A 403 14.86 11.90 20.59
C LEU A 403 15.43 11.10 21.76
N PRO A 404 16.66 11.41 22.18
CA PRO A 404 17.35 10.64 23.21
C PRO A 404 16.70 10.84 24.58
N PHE A 405 16.22 9.75 25.16
CA PHE A 405 15.83 9.72 26.57
C PHE A 405 17.05 9.37 27.42
N ASN A 406 17.66 8.20 27.22
CA ASN A 406 18.94 7.83 27.82
C ASN A 406 20.10 7.69 26.81
N ALA A 407 19.82 7.67 25.51
CA ALA A 407 20.85 7.66 24.47
C ALA A 407 21.64 8.98 24.44
N GLU A 408 22.84 8.96 23.86
CA GLU A 408 23.65 10.18 23.69
C GLU A 408 23.28 10.95 22.42
N LYS A 409 22.73 10.25 21.43
CA LYS A 409 22.46 10.76 20.08
C LYS A 409 20.98 10.67 19.69
N ILE A 410 20.58 11.48 18.72
CA ILE A 410 19.28 11.36 18.04
C ILE A 410 19.34 10.18 17.07
N LEU A 411 18.27 9.40 17.02
CA LEU A 411 18.08 8.34 16.03
C LEU A 411 17.31 8.90 14.83
N ARG A 412 17.84 8.68 13.63
CA ARG A 412 17.22 8.97 12.34
C ARG A 412 16.98 7.68 11.58
N ILE A 413 15.76 7.49 11.09
CA ILE A 413 15.37 6.39 10.20
C ILE A 413 14.73 7.01 8.97
N ASP A 414 15.23 6.70 7.78
CA ASP A 414 14.73 7.19 6.49
C ASP A 414 14.03 6.06 5.71
N PRO A 415 12.71 5.85 5.89
CA PRO A 415 11.95 4.83 5.17
C PRO A 415 12.10 4.81 3.65
N SER A 416 12.56 5.90 3.03
CA SER A 416 12.74 6.01 1.58
C SER A 416 14.11 5.53 1.08
N ALA A 417 15.07 5.28 1.99
CA ALA A 417 16.41 4.86 1.63
C ALA A 417 16.39 3.55 0.83
N VAL A 418 16.99 3.60 -0.37
CA VAL A 418 17.12 2.46 -1.29
C VAL A 418 18.40 1.68 -0.96
N THR A 419 18.34 0.36 -1.02
CA THR A 419 19.51 -0.52 -0.88
C THR A 419 20.51 -0.25 -2.00
N SER A 420 21.66 0.38 -1.71
CA SER A 420 22.80 0.37 -2.65
C SER A 420 23.54 -0.95 -2.52
N SER A 421 23.15 -1.97 -3.28
CA SER A 421 23.96 -3.19 -3.38
C SER A 421 25.23 -2.89 -4.20
N THR A 422 26.31 -2.50 -3.54
CA THR A 422 27.65 -2.50 -4.15
C THR A 422 28.42 -3.73 -3.69
N THR A 423 27.84 -4.91 -3.86
CA THR A 423 28.55 -6.16 -3.56
C THR A 423 29.40 -6.51 -4.77
N ALA A 424 30.69 -6.16 -4.73
CA ALA A 424 31.69 -6.74 -5.62
C ALA A 424 31.73 -8.26 -5.39
N THR A 425 30.94 -9.00 -6.16
CA THR A 425 30.88 -10.45 -6.05
C THR A 425 32.15 -11.01 -6.69
N THR A 426 33.14 -11.33 -5.86
CA THR A 426 34.36 -11.99 -6.33
C THR A 426 34.07 -13.46 -6.57
N PHE A 427 33.82 -13.84 -7.82
CA PHE A 427 33.70 -15.25 -8.20
C PHE A 427 35.09 -15.89 -8.25
N THR A 428 35.39 -16.80 -7.33
CA THR A 428 36.60 -17.63 -7.38
C THR A 428 36.27 -18.95 -8.08
N PHE A 429 36.78 -19.14 -9.30
CA PHE A 429 36.71 -20.43 -9.99
C PHE A 429 37.97 -21.24 -9.70
N THR A 430 37.86 -22.33 -8.95
CA THR A 430 38.92 -23.35 -8.88
C THR A 430 38.62 -24.47 -9.87
N SER A 431 39.34 -24.49 -10.98
CA SER A 431 39.34 -25.60 -11.93
C SER A 431 40.49 -26.57 -11.60
N THR A 432 40.18 -27.81 -11.23
CA THR A 432 41.17 -28.90 -11.18
C THR A 432 41.28 -29.51 -12.57
N ALA A 433 42.23 -29.04 -13.38
CA ALA A 433 42.49 -29.62 -14.68
C ALA A 433 43.36 -30.89 -14.52
N THR A 434 42.75 -32.08 -14.66
CA THR A 434 43.52 -33.29 -14.99
C THR A 434 44.04 -33.17 -16.42
N SER A 435 45.34 -33.43 -16.59
CA SER A 435 46.11 -33.18 -17.80
C SER A 435 45.49 -33.78 -19.07
N THR A 436 44.91 -32.93 -19.91
CA THR A 436 44.91 -33.10 -21.37
C THR A 436 44.97 -31.71 -21.99
N MET A 437 45.90 -31.56 -22.93
CA MET A 437 46.36 -30.28 -23.48
C MET A 437 45.22 -29.39 -24.00
N ILE A 438 44.95 -28.30 -23.28
CA ILE A 438 44.37 -27.08 -23.84
C ILE A 438 45.24 -25.93 -23.32
N SER A 439 45.84 -25.17 -24.23
CA SER A 439 46.68 -24.01 -23.93
C SER A 439 45.90 -23.00 -23.07
N THR A 440 46.47 -22.63 -21.92
CA THR A 440 45.90 -21.66 -20.96
C THR A 440 45.66 -20.27 -21.56
N THR A 441 46.26 -19.96 -22.70
CA THR A 441 46.05 -18.71 -23.44
C THR A 441 44.69 -18.66 -24.14
N SER A 442 44.07 -19.80 -24.44
CA SER A 442 42.81 -19.86 -25.18
C SER A 442 41.59 -19.54 -24.31
N VAL A 443 41.60 -19.87 -23.02
CA VAL A 443 40.45 -19.67 -22.12
C VAL A 443 40.33 -18.21 -21.67
N ALA A 444 41.45 -17.57 -21.33
CA ALA A 444 41.47 -16.15 -20.94
C ALA A 444 41.05 -15.23 -22.10
N THR A 445 41.46 -15.56 -23.33
CA THR A 445 41.12 -14.77 -24.53
C THR A 445 39.64 -14.91 -24.90
N VAL A 446 39.04 -16.09 -24.70
CA VAL A 446 37.60 -16.32 -24.94
C VAL A 446 36.74 -15.59 -23.90
N ILE A 447 37.16 -15.55 -22.64
CA ILE A 447 36.45 -14.82 -21.57
C ILE A 447 36.57 -13.30 -21.77
N ALA A 448 37.74 -12.80 -22.17
CA ALA A 448 37.93 -11.38 -22.47
C ALA A 448 37.12 -10.91 -23.71
N LEU A 449 37.02 -11.75 -24.76
CA LEU A 449 36.19 -11.43 -25.94
C LEU A 449 34.68 -11.42 -25.63
N LEU A 450 34.21 -12.25 -24.69
CA LEU A 450 32.79 -12.32 -24.32
C LEU A 450 32.36 -11.23 -23.33
N ALA A 451 33.31 -10.61 -22.61
CA ALA A 451 33.05 -9.60 -21.58
C ALA A 451 33.33 -8.14 -22.01
N GLY A 452 33.86 -7.90 -23.21
CA GLY A 452 34.06 -6.54 -23.74
C GLY A 452 35.05 -5.67 -22.95
N ALA A 453 36.02 -6.26 -22.25
CA ALA A 453 37.04 -5.53 -21.47
C ALA A 453 38.47 -5.86 -21.92
N ALA A 454 39.39 -4.89 -21.80
CA ALA A 454 40.81 -5.07 -22.13
C ALA A 454 41.50 -6.06 -21.15
N PRO A 455 42.47 -6.87 -21.61
CA PRO A 455 43.07 -7.92 -20.78
C PRO A 455 43.95 -7.33 -19.67
N ALA A 456 43.66 -7.69 -18.41
CA ALA A 456 44.50 -7.41 -17.25
C ALA A 456 45.71 -8.38 -17.17
N SER A 457 46.81 -7.90 -16.58
CA SER A 457 48.13 -8.53 -16.55
C SER A 457 48.19 -9.83 -15.71
N VAL A 458 48.91 -10.82 -16.25
CA VAL A 458 49.18 -12.10 -15.56
C VAL A 458 50.38 -11.93 -14.63
N VAL A 459 50.19 -12.04 -13.32
CA VAL A 459 51.30 -12.15 -12.35
C VAL A 459 51.61 -13.62 -12.12
N LYS A 460 52.84 -14.06 -12.48
CA LYS A 460 53.37 -15.38 -12.12
C LYS A 460 54.22 -15.25 -10.86
N SER A 461 53.84 -15.92 -9.78
CA SER A 461 54.73 -16.18 -8.64
C SER A 461 55.53 -17.47 -8.87
N PRO A 462 56.86 -17.50 -8.62
CA PRO A 462 57.68 -18.68 -8.84
C PRO A 462 57.80 -19.60 -7.61
N SER A 463 58.11 -20.87 -7.90
CA SER A 463 58.43 -22.01 -7.02
C SER A 463 57.24 -22.71 -6.36
N GLY A 464 57.12 -24.04 -6.33
CA GLY A 464 57.91 -25.13 -6.88
C GLY A 464 57.14 -26.43 -6.60
N SER A 465 57.14 -27.35 -7.57
CA SER A 465 56.50 -28.67 -7.57
C SER A 465 54.99 -28.76 -7.24
N GLY A 466 54.18 -28.94 -8.29
CA GLY A 466 53.07 -29.89 -8.23
C GLY A 466 51.65 -29.39 -7.94
N SER A 467 51.27 -28.19 -8.40
CA SER A 467 49.90 -27.79 -8.81
C SER A 467 49.88 -26.27 -9.05
N SER A 468 49.74 -25.84 -10.31
CA SER A 468 49.67 -24.40 -10.64
C SER A 468 48.25 -23.90 -10.41
N VAL A 469 48.01 -23.16 -9.32
CA VAL A 469 46.77 -22.38 -9.14
C VAL A 469 46.97 -21.04 -9.85
N VAL A 470 46.17 -20.79 -10.89
CA VAL A 470 46.12 -19.47 -11.55
C VAL A 470 44.93 -18.72 -10.95
N GLN A 471 45.20 -17.67 -10.18
CA GLN A 471 44.15 -16.71 -9.80
C GLN A 471 43.97 -15.69 -10.93
N ILE A 472 42.74 -15.52 -11.38
CA ILE A 472 42.34 -14.46 -12.31
C ILE A 472 41.29 -13.61 -11.59
N SER A 473 41.63 -12.36 -11.32
CA SER A 473 40.69 -11.38 -10.77
C SER A 473 40.18 -10.51 -11.92
N VAL A 474 38.87 -10.50 -12.16
CA VAL A 474 38.23 -9.60 -13.14
C VAL A 474 37.31 -8.66 -12.38
N GLY A 475 37.62 -7.36 -12.41
CA GLY A 475 36.71 -6.33 -11.91
C GLY A 475 35.73 -5.94 -13.02
N LEU A 476 34.43 -6.16 -12.80
CA LEU A 476 33.37 -5.64 -13.67
C LEU A 476 32.67 -4.51 -12.94
N SER A 477 32.77 -3.28 -13.45
CA SER A 477 31.88 -2.18 -13.05
C SER A 477 30.61 -2.30 -13.87
N VAL A 478 29.49 -2.68 -13.25
CA VAL A 478 28.20 -2.74 -13.95
C VAL A 478 27.53 -1.36 -13.84
N GLY A 479 27.73 -0.53 -14.85
CA GLY A 479 26.89 0.63 -15.12
C GLY A 479 26.13 0.40 -16.43
N GLY A 480 24.82 0.18 -16.34
CA GLY A 480 23.89 0.24 -17.48
C GLY A 480 23.60 -1.08 -18.21
N VAL A 481 22.31 -1.46 -18.20
CA VAL A 481 21.46 -2.20 -19.18
C VAL A 481 22.00 -3.42 -19.98
N LEU A 482 23.31 -3.62 -20.18
CA LEU A 482 23.85 -4.75 -20.96
C LEU A 482 24.01 -6.07 -20.18
N GLY A 483 23.93 -6.07 -18.85
CA GLY A 483 24.12 -7.28 -18.04
C GLY A 483 23.03 -8.34 -18.19
N PHE A 484 21.79 -7.93 -18.49
CA PHE A 484 20.64 -8.84 -18.59
C PHE A 484 20.61 -9.64 -19.90
N LEU A 485 21.17 -9.11 -20.99
CA LEU A 485 21.21 -9.80 -22.28
C LEU A 485 22.19 -10.99 -22.30
N LEU A 486 23.23 -10.96 -21.46
CA LEU A 486 24.25 -12.00 -21.39
C LEU A 486 23.76 -13.30 -20.68
N LEU A 487 22.89 -13.17 -19.68
CA LEU A 487 22.30 -14.31 -18.97
C LEU A 487 21.25 -15.05 -19.81
N ALA A 488 20.48 -14.32 -20.62
CA ALA A 488 19.51 -14.91 -21.56
C ALA A 488 20.20 -15.69 -22.69
N GLY A 489 21.36 -15.22 -23.18
CA GLY A 489 22.15 -15.91 -24.21
C GLY A 489 22.74 -17.24 -23.76
N LEU A 490 23.14 -17.36 -22.48
CA LEU A 490 23.70 -18.60 -21.92
C LEU A 490 22.64 -19.70 -21.72
N ALA A 491 21.42 -19.33 -21.34
CA ALA A 491 20.30 -20.28 -21.22
C ALA A 491 19.84 -20.82 -22.59
N ALA A 492 19.84 -19.99 -23.62
CA ALA A 492 19.52 -20.42 -24.99
C ALA A 492 20.57 -21.39 -25.55
N ALA A 493 21.85 -21.21 -25.24
CA ALA A 493 22.94 -22.09 -25.68
C ALA A 493 22.89 -23.48 -25.01
N CYS A 494 22.50 -23.59 -23.74
CA CYS A 494 22.31 -24.87 -23.07
C CYS A 494 21.13 -25.68 -23.63
N THR A 495 20.06 -25.01 -24.06
CA THR A 495 18.87 -25.66 -24.62
C THR A 495 19.10 -26.18 -26.05
N ALA A 496 19.97 -25.50 -26.82
CA ALA A 496 20.37 -25.91 -28.17
C ALA A 496 21.33 -27.13 -28.17
N PHE A 497 22.13 -27.31 -27.11
CA PHE A 497 23.07 -28.43 -27.01
C PHE A 497 22.37 -29.77 -26.69
N CYS A 498 21.27 -29.76 -25.94
CA CYS A 498 20.51 -30.97 -25.62
C CYS A 498 19.61 -31.51 -26.76
N ARG A 499 19.40 -30.75 -27.85
CA ARG A 499 18.58 -31.18 -29.00
C ARG A 499 19.35 -31.84 -30.15
N ARG A 500 20.67 -32.03 -30.04
CA ARG A 500 21.51 -32.51 -31.15
C ARG A 500 21.69 -34.04 -31.26
N ASP A 501 21.20 -34.83 -30.30
CA ASP A 501 21.36 -36.31 -30.28
C ASP A 501 20.03 -37.09 -30.23
N ALA A 502 19.10 -36.82 -31.14
CA ALA A 502 18.00 -37.73 -31.42
C ALA A 502 17.66 -37.74 -32.92
N ARG A 503 18.02 -38.83 -33.61
CA ARG A 503 17.52 -39.18 -34.95
C ARG A 503 16.58 -40.40 -34.87
N PRO A 504 15.69 -40.60 -35.85
CA PRO A 504 14.33 -41.11 -35.62
C PRO A 504 14.20 -42.62 -35.84
N TRP A 505 13.16 -43.22 -35.26
CA TRP A 505 12.69 -44.56 -35.62
C TRP A 505 11.28 -44.46 -36.22
N SER A 506 11.13 -44.98 -37.43
CA SER A 506 9.87 -45.13 -38.18
C SER A 506 9.30 -46.53 -38.00
N TYR A 507 7.98 -46.67 -37.87
CA TYR A 507 7.23 -47.84 -38.33
C TYR A 507 5.80 -47.43 -38.73
N THR A 508 5.37 -47.97 -39.86
CA THR A 508 4.13 -47.73 -40.60
C THR A 508 2.98 -48.67 -40.19
N THR A 509 1.77 -48.08 -40.07
CA THR A 509 0.38 -48.55 -40.39
C THR A 509 -0.18 -49.84 -39.71
N PRO A 510 -1.52 -50.04 -39.55
CA PRO A 510 -2.62 -49.56 -40.40
C PRO A 510 -3.94 -49.11 -39.72
N ALA A 511 -4.85 -48.66 -40.60
CA ALA A 511 -6.22 -48.19 -40.37
C ALA A 511 -7.12 -49.14 -39.55
N ARG A 512 -8.09 -48.55 -38.85
CA ARG A 512 -9.43 -49.12 -38.59
C ARG A 512 -10.43 -48.00 -38.25
N THR A 513 -11.42 -47.84 -39.12
CA THR A 513 -12.72 -47.23 -38.82
C THR A 513 -13.50 -48.11 -37.83
N PRO A 514 -14.41 -47.51 -37.05
CA PRO A 514 -15.79 -47.97 -37.13
C PRO A 514 -16.80 -46.83 -37.25
N VAL A 515 -17.81 -47.12 -38.07
CA VAL A 515 -19.09 -46.44 -38.27
C VAL A 515 -19.93 -46.47 -36.98
N LEU A 516 -20.75 -45.43 -36.73
CA LEU A 516 -22.10 -45.44 -36.15
C LEU A 516 -22.55 -43.97 -36.00
N ARG A 517 -23.33 -43.41 -36.92
CA ARG A 517 -24.81 -43.40 -37.06
C ARG A 517 -25.34 -41.97 -36.87
N ARG A 518 -25.74 -41.37 -37.99
CA ARG A 518 -26.71 -40.26 -38.05
C ARG A 518 -28.03 -40.74 -37.46
N ALA A 519 -28.64 -39.93 -36.59
CA ALA A 519 -30.08 -39.91 -36.39
C ALA A 519 -30.59 -38.60 -36.99
N GLY A 520 -31.65 -38.71 -37.80
CA GLY A 520 -32.20 -37.63 -38.60
C GLY A 520 -33.10 -36.66 -37.83
N PRO A 521 -33.67 -35.69 -38.55
CA PRO A 521 -34.57 -34.67 -38.00
C PRO A 521 -36.01 -35.21 -37.94
N GLU A 522 -36.76 -34.84 -36.91
CA GLU A 522 -38.21 -34.99 -36.89
C GLU A 522 -38.87 -33.61 -36.95
N ALA A 523 -39.76 -33.52 -37.93
CA ALA A 523 -40.60 -32.39 -38.29
C ALA A 523 -41.81 -32.27 -37.36
N TRP A 524 -42.34 -31.05 -37.22
CA TRP A 524 -43.78 -30.80 -37.19
C TRP A 524 -44.08 -29.56 -38.05
N ASP A 525 -45.07 -29.74 -38.91
CA ASP A 525 -45.58 -28.86 -39.96
C ASP A 525 -46.45 -27.71 -39.42
N ASP A 526 -46.77 -26.80 -40.36
CA ASP A 526 -47.98 -25.96 -40.50
C ASP A 526 -47.67 -24.47 -40.61
N GLU A 527 -48.39 -23.66 -41.39
CA GLU A 527 -48.79 -23.71 -42.80
C GLU A 527 -49.01 -22.23 -43.21
N GLU A 528 -49.01 -21.95 -44.51
CA GLU A 528 -49.50 -20.72 -45.20
C GLU A 528 -48.74 -19.36 -45.00
N GLY A 529 -48.42 -18.57 -46.03
CA GLY A 529 -48.64 -18.62 -47.47
C GLY A 529 -48.36 -17.26 -48.14
N LYS A 530 -47.92 -17.30 -49.42
CA LYS A 530 -48.09 -16.29 -50.51
C LYS A 530 -47.31 -14.96 -50.36
N LYS A 531 -46.69 -14.32 -51.36
CA LYS A 531 -46.59 -14.35 -52.85
C LYS A 531 -45.33 -13.50 -53.18
N ALA A 532 -44.34 -13.97 -53.95
CA ALA A 532 -44.20 -13.90 -55.41
C ALA A 532 -43.83 -12.53 -56.02
N VAL A 533 -42.87 -12.60 -56.97
CA VAL A 533 -42.48 -11.66 -58.05
C VAL A 533 -41.53 -10.52 -57.64
N GLY A 534 -40.39 -10.24 -58.29
CA GLY A 534 -39.74 -10.80 -59.47
C GLY A 534 -38.41 -10.06 -59.70
N SER A 535 -37.38 -10.81 -60.09
CA SER A 535 -36.13 -10.34 -60.74
C SER A 535 -36.44 -9.77 -62.16
N PRO A 536 -35.50 -9.17 -62.95
CA PRO A 536 -34.05 -9.43 -62.90
C PRO A 536 -33.09 -8.32 -63.40
N GLN A 537 -31.79 -8.69 -63.40
CA GLN A 537 -30.72 -8.24 -64.32
C GLN A 537 -30.16 -6.82 -64.16
N ALA A 538 -28.91 -6.49 -64.51
CA ALA A 538 -27.62 -7.17 -64.69
C ALA A 538 -26.69 -6.12 -65.34
N LYS A 539 -25.40 -6.12 -64.92
CA LYS A 539 -24.21 -5.68 -65.70
C LYS A 539 -24.14 -4.21 -66.18
N ARG A 540 -23.07 -3.51 -65.78
CA ARG A 540 -21.85 -3.35 -66.61
C ARG A 540 -20.81 -2.43 -65.94
N SER A 541 -19.57 -2.89 -66.04
CA SER A 541 -18.29 -2.20 -65.92
C SER A 541 -18.13 -1.03 -66.92
N SER A 542 -17.33 -0.01 -66.59
CA SER A 542 -15.97 0.17 -67.17
C SER A 542 -15.37 1.58 -66.98
N THR A 543 -14.17 1.62 -66.38
CA THR A 543 -12.93 2.37 -66.74
C THR A 543 -12.84 3.90 -66.92
N ARG A 544 -11.82 4.43 -66.21
CA ARG A 544 -10.78 5.45 -66.56
C ARG A 544 -11.28 6.87 -66.92
N VAL A 545 -10.67 7.96 -66.44
CA VAL A 545 -9.32 8.45 -66.76
C VAL A 545 -8.94 9.56 -65.75
N ALA A 546 -7.69 9.59 -65.28
CA ALA A 546 -7.00 10.78 -64.76
C ALA A 546 -6.04 11.29 -65.87
N PRO A 547 -5.59 12.57 -65.93
CA PRO A 547 -4.49 12.98 -65.02
C PRO A 547 -4.37 14.51 -64.70
N VAL A 548 -3.60 14.83 -63.63
CA VAL A 548 -2.47 15.80 -63.55
C VAL A 548 -2.75 17.29 -63.86
N THR A 549 -2.33 18.33 -63.13
CA THR A 549 -1.52 18.59 -61.91
C THR A 549 -1.62 20.10 -61.65
N LYS A 550 -1.56 20.55 -60.39
CA LYS A 550 -0.75 21.70 -59.95
C LYS A 550 -0.70 21.73 -58.41
N GLN A 551 0.42 21.29 -57.86
CA GLN A 551 0.99 21.69 -56.56
C GLN A 551 1.81 22.99 -56.79
N PRO A 552 2.28 23.77 -55.78
CA PRO A 552 2.86 23.26 -54.53
C PRO A 552 2.63 24.08 -53.23
N ASP A 553 3.06 23.44 -52.13
CA ASP A 553 3.67 23.94 -50.86
C ASP A 553 2.86 24.84 -49.90
N SER A 554 2.88 24.68 -48.57
CA SER A 554 3.72 23.88 -47.65
C SER A 554 3.13 23.95 -46.23
N GLY A 555 3.39 22.95 -45.38
CA GLY A 555 3.19 23.05 -43.91
C GLY A 555 2.85 21.74 -43.21
N GLU A 556 3.77 20.78 -43.24
CA GLU A 556 3.72 19.45 -42.63
C GLU A 556 3.71 19.43 -41.10
N GLY A 557 3.01 18.42 -40.56
CA GLY A 557 3.25 17.79 -39.27
C GLY A 557 2.78 16.34 -39.41
N ASP A 558 3.68 15.45 -39.85
CA ASP A 558 3.36 14.06 -40.18
C ASP A 558 2.87 13.25 -38.97
N PRO A 559 1.88 12.35 -39.14
CA PRO A 559 1.53 11.35 -38.15
C PRO A 559 2.57 10.23 -38.12
N MET A 560 2.99 9.86 -36.90
CA MET A 560 3.94 8.78 -36.61
C MET A 560 3.53 7.45 -37.29
N ASP A 561 4.50 6.86 -37.97
CA ASP A 561 4.40 5.70 -38.84
C ASP A 561 4.05 4.40 -38.07
N ALA A 562 2.93 3.77 -38.42
CA ALA A 562 2.40 2.54 -37.80
C ALA A 562 3.24 1.27 -38.08
N ALA A 563 4.40 1.42 -38.72
CA ALA A 563 5.31 0.33 -39.07
C ALA A 563 6.33 0.00 -37.96
N ALA A 564 6.56 0.88 -36.98
CA ALA A 564 7.58 0.70 -35.94
C ALA A 564 7.23 -0.32 -34.83
N LEU A 565 5.98 -0.81 -34.78
CA LEU A 565 5.49 -1.70 -33.70
C LEU A 565 5.58 -3.21 -34.01
N ARG A 566 6.14 -3.63 -35.14
CA ARG A 566 6.17 -5.07 -35.54
C ARG A 566 7.39 -5.86 -35.06
N GLY A 567 8.17 -5.32 -34.13
CA GLY A 567 9.44 -5.92 -33.68
C GLY A 567 9.48 -6.42 -32.22
N ILE A 568 8.34 -6.56 -31.54
CA ILE A 568 8.32 -7.03 -30.14
C ILE A 568 8.11 -8.54 -30.14
N SER A 569 9.10 -9.31 -29.66
CA SER A 569 9.01 -10.76 -29.53
C SER A 569 7.91 -11.15 -28.53
N GLN A 570 7.23 -12.27 -28.76
CA GLN A 570 6.21 -12.79 -27.84
C GLN A 570 6.73 -13.00 -26.40
N GLU A 571 8.04 -13.20 -26.23
CA GLU A 571 8.69 -13.33 -24.93
C GLU A 571 8.73 -12.01 -24.12
N LEU A 572 8.78 -10.85 -24.79
CA LEU A 572 8.77 -9.53 -24.11
C LEU A 572 7.35 -9.11 -23.65
N LEU A 573 6.31 -9.62 -24.31
CA LEU A 573 4.92 -9.42 -23.92
C LEU A 573 4.51 -10.33 -22.76
N ALA A 574 5.13 -11.50 -22.63
CA ALA A 574 4.93 -12.42 -21.51
C ALA A 574 5.57 -11.91 -20.20
N SER A 575 6.56 -11.01 -20.28
CA SER A 575 7.22 -10.43 -19.11
C SER A 575 6.56 -9.14 -18.57
N CYS A 576 5.48 -8.65 -19.19
CA CYS A 576 4.85 -7.35 -18.86
C CYS A 576 3.45 -7.46 -18.23
N GLY A 577 3.11 -8.57 -17.56
CA GLY A 577 1.79 -8.74 -16.91
C GLY A 577 0.59 -8.68 -17.88
N CYS A 578 0.82 -8.76 -19.19
CA CYS A 578 -0.22 -8.70 -20.21
C CYS A 578 -1.07 -9.98 -20.19
N LEU A 579 -2.38 -9.82 -20.13
CA LEU A 579 -3.35 -10.90 -20.31
C LEU A 579 -3.22 -11.48 -21.73
N VAL A 580 -2.59 -12.66 -21.86
CA VAL A 580 -2.52 -13.41 -23.12
C VAL A 580 -3.75 -14.29 -23.22
N VAL A 581 -4.77 -13.84 -23.95
CA VAL A 581 -5.94 -14.67 -24.25
C VAL A 581 -5.72 -15.36 -25.60
N ASP A 582 -5.39 -16.64 -25.54
CA ASP A 582 -5.61 -17.56 -26.67
C ASP A 582 -7.03 -18.12 -26.56
N LEU A 583 -7.75 -18.09 -27.69
CA LEU A 583 -9.10 -18.63 -27.93
C LEU A 583 -10.27 -17.73 -27.49
N GLU A 584 -11.00 -17.16 -28.45
CA GLU A 584 -12.37 -17.59 -28.78
C GLU A 584 -13.03 -16.65 -29.85
N PRO A 585 -13.83 -17.21 -30.78
CA PRO A 585 -14.36 -16.48 -31.95
C PRO A 585 -15.61 -15.62 -31.69
N GLU A 586 -16.19 -15.60 -30.49
CA GLU A 586 -17.35 -14.75 -30.14
C GLU A 586 -17.19 -14.14 -28.75
N LEU A 587 -16.60 -12.94 -28.67
CA LEU A 587 -16.34 -12.25 -27.40
C LEU A 587 -17.35 -11.11 -27.17
N GLY A 588 -17.93 -11.06 -25.96
CA GLY A 588 -18.58 -9.89 -25.38
C GLY A 588 -17.60 -8.70 -25.21
N VAL A 589 -18.08 -7.55 -24.72
CA VAL A 589 -17.19 -6.39 -24.42
C VAL A 589 -16.22 -6.75 -23.30
N VAL A 590 -16.62 -7.67 -22.43
CA VAL A 590 -15.84 -8.26 -21.35
C VAL A 590 -15.49 -9.72 -21.71
N PRO A 591 -14.28 -10.23 -21.38
CA PRO A 591 -13.93 -11.64 -21.57
C PRO A 591 -14.98 -12.57 -20.95
N LEU A 592 -15.30 -13.68 -21.61
CA LEU A 592 -16.20 -14.71 -21.06
C LEU A 592 -15.57 -15.45 -19.87
N VAL A 593 -14.23 -15.43 -19.77
CA VAL A 593 -13.51 -15.91 -18.59
C VAL A 593 -13.86 -14.99 -17.42
N PRO A 594 -14.43 -15.51 -16.33
CA PRO A 594 -14.69 -14.72 -15.13
C PRO A 594 -13.39 -14.08 -14.66
N TRP A 595 -13.37 -12.76 -14.45
CA TRP A 595 -12.15 -12.07 -14.04
C TRP A 595 -11.56 -12.62 -12.75
N CYS A 596 -12.37 -13.19 -11.86
CA CYS A 596 -11.90 -13.84 -10.64
C CYS A 596 -10.99 -15.07 -10.87
N GLU A 597 -10.98 -15.64 -12.08
CA GLU A 597 -10.13 -16.78 -12.46
C GLU A 597 -8.79 -16.34 -13.08
N ILE A 598 -8.59 -15.04 -13.26
CA ILE A 598 -7.38 -14.45 -13.84
C ILE A 598 -6.67 -13.68 -12.74
N GLU A 599 -5.50 -14.11 -12.27
CA GLU A 599 -4.72 -13.34 -11.29
C GLU A 599 -3.49 -12.70 -11.98
N PRO A 600 -3.40 -11.35 -12.06
CA PRO A 600 -2.22 -10.68 -12.58
C PRO A 600 -0.98 -10.98 -11.74
N ALA A 601 0.20 -11.02 -12.38
CA ALA A 601 1.47 -11.26 -11.70
C ALA A 601 1.97 -10.06 -10.87
N GLU A 602 1.39 -8.87 -11.11
CA GLU A 602 1.80 -7.60 -10.50
C GLU A 602 0.61 -6.94 -9.80
N SER A 603 0.88 -6.05 -8.85
CA SER A 603 -0.13 -5.20 -8.21
C SER A 603 -0.80 -4.24 -9.20
N CYS A 604 -1.90 -3.60 -8.80
CA CYS A 604 -2.60 -2.62 -9.64
C CYS A 604 -1.70 -1.43 -9.97
N LYS A 605 -0.93 -0.97 -8.99
CA LYS A 605 -0.01 0.17 -9.13
C LYS A 605 1.14 -0.16 -10.08
N GLU A 606 1.75 -1.33 -9.93
CA GLU A 606 2.85 -1.79 -10.81
C GLU A 606 2.37 -1.99 -12.24
N SER A 607 1.20 -2.60 -12.42
CA SER A 607 0.59 -2.79 -13.76
C SER A 607 0.42 -1.46 -14.51
N LEU A 608 0.08 -0.39 -13.80
CA LEU A 608 -0.03 0.96 -14.38
C LEU A 608 1.34 1.62 -14.58
N ALA A 609 2.29 1.42 -13.66
CA ALA A 609 3.60 2.06 -13.67
C ALA A 609 4.55 1.49 -14.74
N HIS A 610 4.55 0.18 -14.91
CA HIS A 610 5.49 -0.52 -15.79
C HIS A 610 5.02 -0.59 -17.26
N SER A 611 3.73 -0.32 -17.52
CA SER A 611 3.17 -0.39 -18.87
C SER A 611 3.59 0.81 -19.72
N ILE A 612 4.56 0.61 -20.61
CA ILE A 612 5.00 1.63 -21.58
C ILE A 612 3.86 2.11 -22.49
N ARG A 613 2.84 1.26 -22.69
CA ARG A 613 1.65 1.57 -23.48
C ARG A 613 0.69 2.49 -22.72
N ILE A 614 0.57 2.33 -21.40
CA ILE A 614 -0.20 3.26 -20.57
C ILE A 614 0.53 4.59 -20.47
N SER A 615 1.84 4.59 -20.24
CA SER A 615 2.64 5.83 -20.15
C SER A 615 2.60 6.67 -21.43
N SER A 616 2.41 6.07 -22.61
CA SER A 616 2.25 6.81 -23.86
C SER A 616 0.84 7.40 -24.04
N LEU A 617 -0.19 6.77 -23.49
CA LEU A 617 -1.57 7.27 -23.51
C LEU A 617 -1.85 8.27 -22.39
N VAL A 618 -1.16 8.12 -21.26
CA VAL A 618 -1.34 8.87 -20.01
C VAL A 618 0.03 9.45 -19.61
N PRO A 619 0.45 10.59 -20.21
CA PRO A 619 1.80 11.14 -19.98
C PRO A 619 2.10 11.46 -18.51
N ASP A 620 1.08 11.85 -17.75
CA ASP A 620 1.17 12.20 -16.33
C ASP A 620 0.94 11.00 -15.38
N ILE A 621 1.08 9.75 -15.86
CA ILE A 621 0.78 8.56 -15.06
C ILE A 621 1.53 8.53 -13.72
N GLY A 622 2.79 8.96 -13.67
CA GLY A 622 3.57 9.02 -12.42
C GLY A 622 2.93 9.94 -11.37
N ARG A 623 2.39 11.09 -11.79
CA ARG A 623 1.66 12.00 -10.90
C ARG A 623 0.36 11.38 -10.42
N ILE A 624 -0.42 10.76 -11.33
CA ILE A 624 -1.66 10.06 -10.98
C ILE A 624 -1.38 8.98 -9.93
N LEU A 625 -0.34 8.16 -10.12
CA LEU A 625 0.01 7.10 -9.17
C LEU A 625 0.39 7.64 -7.79
N ASN A 626 1.07 8.79 -7.72
CA ASN A 626 1.40 9.43 -6.45
C ASN A 626 0.15 9.98 -5.75
N ASP A 627 -0.67 10.74 -6.48
CA ASP A 627 -1.93 11.29 -5.98
C ASP A 627 -2.85 10.17 -5.48
N VAL A 628 -3.01 9.09 -6.25
CA VAL A 628 -3.82 7.92 -5.88
C VAL A 628 -3.23 7.18 -4.69
N SER A 629 -1.90 7.08 -4.58
CA SER A 629 -1.27 6.46 -3.39
C SER A 629 -1.62 7.23 -2.12
N MET A 630 -1.56 8.58 -2.17
CA MET A 630 -1.99 9.44 -1.07
C MET A 630 -3.48 9.29 -0.79
N LYS A 631 -4.32 9.22 -1.83
CA LYS A 631 -5.76 9.03 -1.65
C LYS A 631 -6.09 7.69 -0.99
N VAL A 632 -5.50 6.59 -1.45
CA VAL A 632 -5.69 5.27 -0.84
C VAL A 632 -5.19 5.27 0.60
N TRP A 633 -4.14 6.02 0.91
CA TRP A 633 -3.70 6.23 2.28
C TRP A 633 -4.78 6.93 3.13
N GLU A 634 -5.39 8.02 2.63
CA GLU A 634 -6.52 8.69 3.29
C GLU A 634 -7.71 7.74 3.49
N LEU A 635 -8.04 6.93 2.48
CA LEU A 635 -9.16 5.98 2.51
C LEU A 635 -9.02 4.92 3.60
N ASN A 636 -7.84 4.72 4.18
CA ASN A 636 -7.67 3.83 5.34
C ASN A 636 -8.29 4.39 6.63
N PHE A 637 -8.49 5.71 6.69
CA PHE A 637 -9.07 6.41 7.83
C PHE A 637 -10.54 6.78 7.60
N VAL A 638 -11.02 6.66 6.37
CA VAL A 638 -12.42 6.90 6.01
C VAL A 638 -13.20 5.61 6.18
N HIS A 639 -14.30 5.67 6.94
CA HIS A 639 -15.20 4.54 7.12
C HIS A 639 -15.88 4.21 5.78
N SER A 640 -15.60 3.04 5.23
CA SER A 640 -16.34 2.45 4.11
C SER A 640 -17.03 1.17 4.57
N HIS A 641 -18.23 0.91 4.04
CA HIS A 641 -19.02 -0.26 4.46
C HIS A 641 -18.47 -1.59 3.92
N VAL A 642 -17.58 -1.55 2.91
CA VAL A 642 -16.99 -2.75 2.29
C VAL A 642 -15.46 -2.66 2.34
N ARG A 643 -14.80 -3.69 2.91
CA ARG A 643 -13.34 -3.77 2.95
C ARG A 643 -12.82 -4.28 1.61
N LEU A 644 -12.32 -3.36 0.80
CA LEU A 644 -11.55 -3.69 -0.39
C LEU A 644 -10.05 -3.75 -0.04
N ASP A 645 -9.33 -4.69 -0.65
CA ASP A 645 -7.87 -4.74 -0.56
C ASP A 645 -7.21 -3.49 -1.18
N PHE A 646 -5.90 -3.34 -0.96
CA PHE A 646 -5.15 -2.18 -1.44
C PHE A 646 -5.33 -1.97 -2.95
N ASP A 647 -5.20 -3.02 -3.76
CA ASP A 647 -5.25 -2.91 -5.21
C ASP A 647 -6.65 -2.56 -5.73
N CYS A 648 -7.70 -3.11 -5.14
CA CYS A 648 -9.08 -2.75 -5.49
C CYS A 648 -9.40 -1.29 -5.14
N ARG A 649 -8.96 -0.81 -3.96
CA ARG A 649 -9.11 0.61 -3.59
C ARG A 649 -8.30 1.50 -4.52
N PHE A 650 -7.08 1.10 -4.83
CA PHE A 650 -6.21 1.81 -5.77
C PHE A 650 -6.87 1.92 -7.14
N ALA A 651 -7.44 0.84 -7.65
CA ALA A 651 -8.12 0.83 -8.95
C ALA A 651 -9.34 1.77 -8.99
N LEU A 652 -10.18 1.74 -7.95
CA LEU A 652 -11.36 2.62 -7.84
C LEU A 652 -10.96 4.10 -7.70
N ALA A 653 -9.99 4.40 -6.83
CA ALA A 653 -9.49 5.77 -6.66
C ALA A 653 -8.80 6.27 -7.94
N ALA A 654 -8.01 5.44 -8.62
CA ALA A 654 -7.37 5.78 -9.90
C ALA A 654 -8.38 6.02 -11.02
N TYR A 655 -9.48 5.24 -11.07
CA TYR A 655 -10.55 5.47 -12.05
C TYR A 655 -11.25 6.81 -11.86
N THR A 656 -11.33 7.32 -10.64
CA THR A 656 -12.02 8.60 -10.34
C THR A 656 -11.08 9.80 -10.29
N HIS A 657 -9.78 9.60 -10.51
CA HIS A 657 -8.81 10.67 -10.53
C HIS A 657 -9.02 11.59 -11.74
N ASP A 658 -8.89 12.90 -11.50
CA ASP A 658 -8.90 13.95 -12.51
C ASP A 658 -7.66 14.85 -12.32
N LEU A 659 -6.93 15.10 -13.41
CA LEU A 659 -5.72 15.92 -13.45
C LEU A 659 -5.98 17.42 -13.18
N ARG A 660 -7.25 17.84 -13.14
CA ARG A 660 -7.73 19.22 -13.01
C ARG A 660 -7.13 20.16 -14.06
N SER A 661 -6.75 19.62 -15.21
CA SER A 661 -6.15 20.36 -16.31
C SER A 661 -7.17 21.08 -17.19
N GLY A 662 -8.47 20.81 -16.96
CA GLY A 662 -9.56 21.23 -17.84
C GLY A 662 -9.64 20.46 -19.17
N ARG A 663 -8.70 19.54 -19.43
CA ARG A 663 -8.68 18.66 -20.61
C ARG A 663 -8.99 17.24 -20.18
N ARG A 664 -9.82 16.53 -20.96
CA ARG A 664 -10.14 15.11 -20.71
C ARG A 664 -9.03 14.17 -21.15
N ALA A 665 -8.35 14.48 -22.26
CA ALA A 665 -7.24 13.69 -22.78
C ALA A 665 -6.10 13.59 -21.77
N GLY A 666 -5.52 12.40 -21.65
CA GLY A 666 -4.48 12.10 -20.66
C GLY A 666 -4.99 11.75 -19.25
N ASN A 667 -6.28 11.88 -18.94
CA ASN A 667 -6.82 11.29 -17.71
C ASN A 667 -6.98 9.77 -17.89
N LEU A 668 -6.62 9.01 -16.86
CA LEU A 668 -6.65 7.54 -16.86
C LEU A 668 -8.02 6.99 -17.30
N HIS A 669 -9.09 7.48 -16.67
CA HIS A 669 -10.46 7.04 -16.94
C HIS A 669 -10.93 7.36 -18.35
N TYR A 670 -10.47 8.49 -18.92
CA TYR A 670 -10.84 8.92 -20.25
C TYR A 670 -10.18 8.03 -21.31
N GLU A 671 -8.89 7.74 -21.15
CA GLU A 671 -8.11 6.92 -22.08
C GLU A 671 -8.57 5.46 -22.08
N LEU A 672 -8.80 4.88 -20.90
CA LEU A 672 -9.42 3.56 -20.75
C LEU A 672 -10.76 3.50 -21.49
N ASN A 673 -11.68 4.41 -21.16
CA ASN A 673 -13.01 4.40 -21.76
C ASN A 673 -12.97 4.67 -23.28
N ARG A 674 -12.00 5.45 -23.77
CA ARG A 674 -11.79 5.69 -25.22
C ARG A 674 -11.46 4.39 -25.96
N GLN A 675 -10.58 3.56 -25.40
CA GLN A 675 -10.25 2.28 -26.01
C GLN A 675 -11.39 1.25 -25.86
N LEU A 676 -12.06 1.18 -24.70
CA LEU A 676 -13.19 0.26 -24.49
C LEU A 676 -14.35 0.49 -25.47
N ARG A 677 -14.62 1.74 -25.86
CA ARG A 677 -15.67 2.06 -26.85
C ARG A 677 -15.44 1.43 -28.22
N GLN A 678 -14.21 1.03 -28.55
CA GLN A 678 -13.90 0.40 -29.82
C GLN A 678 -14.33 -1.07 -29.80
N ARG A 679 -15.28 -1.43 -30.67
CA ARG A 679 -15.95 -2.75 -30.65
C ARG A 679 -15.31 -3.81 -31.55
N SER A 680 -14.29 -3.47 -32.33
CA SER A 680 -13.65 -4.44 -33.21
C SER A 680 -12.86 -5.46 -32.41
N PHE A 681 -12.77 -6.69 -32.93
CA PHE A 681 -11.99 -7.76 -32.30
C PHE A 681 -10.56 -7.31 -31.97
N PHE A 682 -9.88 -6.70 -32.95
CA PHE A 682 -8.52 -6.21 -32.78
C PHE A 682 -8.41 -5.10 -31.73
N ALA A 683 -9.36 -4.17 -31.67
CA ALA A 683 -9.33 -3.08 -30.69
C ALA A 683 -9.61 -3.58 -29.26
N ARG A 684 -10.48 -4.58 -29.09
CA ARG A 684 -10.72 -5.19 -27.77
C ARG A 684 -9.52 -5.97 -27.27
N LYS A 685 -8.89 -6.77 -28.16
CA LYS A 685 -7.62 -7.43 -27.84
C LYS A 685 -6.56 -6.41 -27.44
N ASP A 686 -6.49 -5.30 -28.16
CA ASP A 686 -5.57 -4.22 -27.86
C ASP A 686 -5.85 -3.58 -26.48
N ALA A 687 -7.10 -3.25 -26.18
CA ALA A 687 -7.51 -2.69 -24.90
C ALA A 687 -7.19 -3.62 -23.73
N LEU A 688 -7.42 -4.93 -23.87
CA LEU A 688 -7.07 -5.92 -22.84
C LEU A 688 -5.56 -6.04 -22.63
N GLN A 689 -4.77 -5.95 -23.70
CA GLN A 689 -3.31 -5.95 -23.61
C GLN A 689 -2.76 -4.68 -22.95
N VAL A 690 -3.45 -3.53 -23.08
CA VAL A 690 -3.04 -2.27 -22.44
C VAL A 690 -3.51 -2.23 -20.98
N TRP A 691 -4.78 -2.52 -20.73
CA TRP A 691 -5.47 -2.21 -19.48
C TRP A 691 -5.81 -3.43 -18.63
N GLY A 692 -5.50 -4.65 -19.07
CA GLY A 692 -5.97 -5.89 -18.45
C GLY A 692 -5.67 -5.99 -16.95
N GLY A 693 -4.44 -5.65 -16.53
CA GLY A 693 -4.06 -5.64 -15.11
C GLY A 693 -4.89 -4.65 -14.29
N PHE A 694 -5.03 -3.40 -14.77
CA PHE A 694 -5.87 -2.38 -14.13
C PHE A 694 -7.35 -2.78 -14.07
N MET A 695 -7.89 -3.28 -15.19
CA MET A 695 -9.28 -3.70 -15.30
C MET A 695 -9.62 -4.86 -14.39
N PHE A 696 -8.69 -5.82 -14.19
CA PHE A 696 -8.88 -6.90 -13.24
C PHE A 696 -9.17 -6.35 -11.83
N TYR A 697 -8.30 -5.48 -11.31
CA TYR A 697 -8.46 -4.93 -9.96
C TYR A 697 -9.68 -4.01 -9.83
N LEU A 698 -9.99 -3.23 -10.87
CA LEU A 698 -11.20 -2.40 -10.91
C LEU A 698 -12.46 -3.27 -10.84
N MET A 699 -12.55 -4.31 -11.68
CA MET A 699 -13.70 -5.22 -11.72
C MET A 699 -13.79 -6.07 -10.44
N ARG A 700 -12.66 -6.55 -9.90
CA ARG A 700 -12.61 -7.26 -8.61
C ARG A 700 -13.11 -6.38 -7.46
N GLY A 701 -12.78 -5.08 -7.48
CA GLY A 701 -13.27 -4.12 -6.51
C GLY A 701 -14.77 -3.93 -6.63
N LEU A 702 -15.27 -3.68 -7.84
CA LEU A 702 -16.70 -3.51 -8.13
C LEU A 702 -17.53 -4.74 -7.78
N ALA A 703 -17.01 -5.96 -8.01
CA ALA A 703 -17.71 -7.21 -7.71
C ALA A 703 -17.93 -7.43 -6.21
N GLN A 704 -17.08 -6.84 -5.35
CA GLN A 704 -17.20 -6.92 -3.89
C GLN A 704 -18.19 -5.90 -3.32
N LEU A 705 -18.55 -4.86 -4.09
CA LEU A 705 -19.51 -3.85 -3.67
C LEU A 705 -20.95 -4.36 -3.88
N PRO A 706 -21.88 -4.04 -2.95
CA PRO A 706 -23.28 -4.41 -3.11
C PRO A 706 -23.90 -3.70 -4.31
N ASP A 707 -24.93 -4.32 -4.87
CA ASP A 707 -25.79 -3.69 -5.88
C ASP A 707 -26.43 -2.43 -5.30
N TRP A 708 -26.31 -1.33 -6.02
CA TRP A 708 -26.99 -0.08 -5.76
C TRP A 708 -28.18 0.07 -6.71
N SER A 709 -29.35 0.36 -6.13
CA SER A 709 -30.55 0.69 -6.89
C SER A 709 -31.04 2.08 -6.54
N GLY A 710 -31.37 2.87 -7.56
CA GLY A 710 -31.83 4.22 -7.41
C GLY A 710 -31.84 4.98 -8.72
N GLU A 711 -32.06 6.30 -8.61
CA GLU A 711 -31.98 7.22 -9.75
C GLU A 711 -30.65 7.97 -9.72
N CYS A 712 -29.94 7.98 -10.85
CA CYS A 712 -28.70 8.72 -11.04
C CYS A 712 -28.67 9.40 -12.41
N PHE A 713 -27.71 10.31 -12.59
CA PHE A 713 -27.70 11.26 -13.70
C PHE A 713 -26.36 11.28 -14.42
N ARG A 714 -26.37 11.40 -15.75
CA ARG A 714 -25.16 11.58 -16.56
C ARG A 714 -25.33 12.74 -17.54
N GLY A 715 -24.41 13.70 -17.48
CA GLY A 715 -24.40 14.86 -18.37
C GLY A 715 -23.61 14.63 -19.66
N PHE A 716 -24.13 15.18 -20.76
CA PHE A 716 -23.46 15.27 -22.06
C PHE A 716 -23.48 16.72 -22.57
N PRO A 717 -22.36 17.21 -23.14
CA PRO A 717 -22.25 18.61 -23.55
C PRO A 717 -23.11 18.96 -24.77
N ASP A 718 -23.50 17.98 -25.59
CA ASP A 718 -24.29 18.21 -26.80
C ASP A 718 -25.45 17.22 -26.89
N SER A 719 -26.67 17.75 -26.94
CA SER A 719 -27.92 17.00 -27.10
C SER A 719 -28.24 16.67 -28.56
N GLN A 720 -27.69 17.41 -29.53
CA GLN A 720 -28.03 17.26 -30.96
C GLN A 720 -27.83 15.83 -31.50
N PRO A 721 -26.75 15.10 -31.18
CA PRO A 721 -26.57 13.72 -31.64
C PRO A 721 -27.64 12.76 -31.13
N PHE A 722 -28.29 13.07 -30.01
CA PHE A 722 -29.32 12.23 -29.39
C PHE A 722 -30.71 12.62 -29.88
N LEU A 723 -31.01 13.92 -29.91
CA LEU A 723 -32.30 14.48 -30.35
C LEU A 723 -32.56 14.23 -31.85
N SER A 724 -31.54 14.40 -32.70
CA SER A 724 -31.67 14.11 -34.14
C SER A 724 -31.96 12.64 -34.46
N GLN A 725 -31.69 11.73 -33.51
CA GLN A 725 -31.92 10.30 -33.65
C GLN A 725 -33.26 9.84 -33.04
N THR A 726 -33.91 10.66 -32.20
CA THR A 726 -35.20 10.30 -31.59
C THR A 726 -36.38 10.54 -32.53
N ASP A 727 -36.26 11.48 -33.46
CA ASP A 727 -37.36 11.91 -34.34
C ASP A 727 -37.60 11.03 -35.58
N SER A 728 -36.61 10.20 -35.95
CA SER A 728 -36.65 9.43 -37.21
C SER A 728 -37.22 8.00 -37.10
N GLY A 729 -37.54 7.52 -35.90
CA GLY A 729 -38.02 6.14 -35.66
C GLY A 729 -36.99 5.02 -35.96
N SER A 730 -35.90 5.35 -36.65
CA SER A 730 -34.78 4.46 -37.03
C SER A 730 -33.48 4.76 -36.28
N GLY A 731 -33.42 5.84 -35.49
CA GLY A 731 -32.24 6.19 -34.71
C GLY A 731 -32.04 5.33 -33.46
N PHE A 732 -30.80 5.32 -32.96
CA PHE A 732 -30.39 4.46 -31.84
C PHE A 732 -31.03 4.84 -30.50
N TYR A 733 -31.63 6.03 -30.40
CA TYR A 733 -32.18 6.59 -29.16
C TYR A 733 -33.72 6.74 -29.14
N GLY A 734 -34.45 5.99 -29.95
CA GLY A 734 -35.93 5.98 -29.92
C GLY A 734 -36.52 5.33 -28.66
N VAL A 735 -37.75 5.70 -28.29
CA VAL A 735 -38.48 5.08 -27.17
C VAL A 735 -38.61 3.56 -27.39
N GLY A 736 -38.34 2.78 -26.34
CA GLY A 736 -38.34 1.31 -26.37
C GLY A 736 -37.08 0.68 -26.97
N LYS A 737 -36.11 1.47 -27.45
CA LYS A 737 -34.82 0.94 -27.90
C LYS A 737 -33.92 0.62 -26.71
N GLU A 738 -33.19 -0.49 -26.84
CA GLU A 738 -32.15 -0.89 -25.92
C GLU A 738 -30.80 -0.29 -26.33
N VAL A 739 -30.10 0.29 -25.36
CA VAL A 739 -28.77 0.87 -25.49
C VAL A 739 -27.82 0.14 -24.57
N GLN A 740 -26.76 -0.46 -25.12
CA GLN A 740 -25.62 -0.99 -24.37
C GLN A 740 -24.44 -0.04 -24.46
N TRP A 741 -23.87 0.33 -23.33
CA TRP A 741 -22.68 1.20 -23.29
C TRP A 741 -21.41 0.41 -23.46
N GLY A 742 -20.52 0.86 -24.35
CA GLY A 742 -19.27 0.16 -24.64
C GLY A 742 -18.13 0.43 -23.65
N SER A 743 -18.36 1.19 -22.59
CA SER A 743 -17.34 1.56 -21.61
C SER A 743 -17.99 1.75 -20.25
N PHE A 744 -17.17 1.89 -19.20
CA PHE A 744 -17.69 2.28 -17.90
C PHE A 744 -18.35 3.67 -17.98
N VAL A 745 -19.40 3.85 -17.19
CA VAL A 745 -20.10 5.13 -17.07
C VAL A 745 -20.23 5.48 -15.60
N SER A 746 -19.68 6.65 -15.25
CA SER A 746 -19.81 7.26 -13.95
C SER A 746 -21.05 8.16 -13.94
N ALA A 747 -22.02 7.89 -13.07
CA ALA A 747 -23.25 8.67 -12.95
C ALA A 747 -23.35 9.25 -11.53
N LEU A 748 -23.91 10.45 -11.39
CA LEU A 748 -24.02 11.13 -10.10
C LEU A 748 -25.42 10.99 -9.51
N THR A 749 -25.52 10.95 -8.19
CA THR A 749 -26.82 10.90 -7.50
C THR A 749 -27.51 12.26 -7.38
N SER A 750 -26.82 13.38 -7.63
CA SER A 750 -27.41 14.73 -7.65
C SER A 750 -27.52 15.27 -9.07
N VAL A 751 -28.73 15.69 -9.44
CA VAL A 751 -28.99 16.34 -10.73
C VAL A 751 -28.40 17.75 -10.78
N GLU A 752 -28.31 18.45 -9.65
CA GLU A 752 -27.76 19.80 -9.54
C GLU A 752 -26.27 19.80 -9.88
N LEU A 753 -25.50 18.83 -9.37
CA LEU A 753 -24.09 18.67 -9.71
C LEU A 753 -23.92 18.38 -11.21
N VAL A 754 -24.75 17.53 -11.79
CA VAL A 754 -24.71 17.26 -13.24
C VAL A 754 -25.04 18.51 -14.06
N LYS A 755 -26.08 19.28 -13.69
CA LYS A 755 -26.45 20.54 -14.35
C LYS A 755 -25.31 21.56 -14.32
N GLY A 756 -24.44 21.53 -13.30
CA GLY A 756 -23.22 22.35 -13.22
C GLY A 756 -22.13 21.98 -14.24
N THR A 757 -22.18 20.77 -14.80
CA THR A 757 -21.20 20.27 -15.78
C THR A 757 -21.68 20.31 -17.23
N VAL A 758 -22.93 20.73 -17.46
CA VAL A 758 -23.62 20.68 -18.75
C VAL A 758 -24.03 22.09 -19.18
N GLU A 759 -23.82 22.43 -20.46
CA GLU A 759 -24.21 23.74 -21.00
C GLU A 759 -25.73 23.86 -21.14
N ARG A 760 -26.32 24.87 -20.50
CA ARG A 760 -27.76 25.16 -20.56
C ARG A 760 -28.19 25.50 -21.99
N GLY A 761 -29.30 24.94 -22.45
CA GLY A 761 -29.85 25.13 -23.80
C GLY A 761 -29.20 24.28 -24.88
N ARG A 762 -28.10 23.56 -24.58
CA ARG A 762 -27.38 22.72 -25.55
C ARG A 762 -27.17 21.29 -25.08
N GLY A 763 -26.90 21.08 -23.80
CA GLY A 763 -26.54 19.78 -23.28
C GLY A 763 -27.72 18.88 -22.90
N LEU A 764 -27.41 17.60 -22.71
CA LEU A 764 -28.35 16.53 -22.39
C LEU A 764 -28.04 15.94 -21.01
N VAL A 765 -29.06 15.75 -20.20
CA VAL A 765 -29.00 15.02 -18.93
C VAL A 765 -29.73 13.69 -19.12
N LEU A 766 -28.99 12.58 -19.05
CA LEU A 766 -29.59 11.26 -18.95
C LEU A 766 -30.04 11.05 -17.51
N ARG A 767 -31.32 10.77 -17.30
CA ARG A 767 -31.89 10.33 -16.02
C ARG A 767 -32.03 8.82 -16.06
N LEU A 768 -31.24 8.15 -15.23
CA LEU A 768 -31.03 6.71 -15.27
C LEU A 768 -31.68 6.07 -14.03
N ARG A 769 -32.64 5.18 -14.24
CA ARG A 769 -33.14 4.30 -13.18
C ARG A 769 -32.34 3.00 -13.18
N VAL A 770 -31.48 2.84 -12.18
CA VAL A 770 -30.52 1.74 -12.06
C VAL A 770 -30.94 0.79 -10.94
N ARG A 771 -30.62 -0.49 -11.10
CA ARG A 771 -30.87 -1.60 -10.18
C ARG A 771 -29.58 -2.27 -9.71
N SER A 772 -28.53 -2.29 -10.54
CA SER A 772 -27.28 -3.01 -10.26
C SER A 772 -26.02 -2.14 -10.32
N GLY A 773 -26.16 -0.83 -10.12
CA GLY A 773 -25.02 0.09 -10.10
C GLY A 773 -24.07 -0.20 -8.94
N ARG A 774 -22.86 0.36 -8.97
CA ARG A 774 -21.92 0.26 -7.85
C ARG A 774 -21.69 1.62 -7.22
N ASP A 775 -22.11 1.80 -5.97
CA ASP A 775 -21.81 3.02 -5.22
C ASP A 775 -20.33 3.02 -4.84
N ILE A 776 -19.55 3.88 -5.49
CA ILE A 776 -18.10 4.00 -5.29
C ILE A 776 -17.73 5.28 -4.52
N ARG A 777 -18.72 5.98 -3.96
CA ARG A 777 -18.55 7.27 -3.27
C ARG A 777 -17.46 7.24 -2.20
N SER A 778 -17.41 6.16 -1.43
CA SER A 778 -16.44 5.98 -0.36
C SER A 778 -15.00 5.75 -0.84
N TYR A 779 -14.78 5.53 -2.14
CA TYR A 779 -13.47 5.29 -2.74
C TYR A 779 -13.08 6.35 -3.78
N ALA A 780 -14.02 7.21 -4.17
CA ALA A 780 -13.81 8.24 -5.18
C ALA A 780 -12.89 9.36 -4.68
N PHE A 781 -12.16 9.99 -5.61
CA PHE A 781 -11.36 11.17 -5.32
C PHE A 781 -12.21 12.35 -4.82
N PHE A 782 -13.47 12.41 -5.25
CA PHE A 782 -14.44 13.46 -4.94
C PHE A 782 -15.74 12.86 -4.35
N PRO A 783 -15.76 12.47 -3.06
CA PRO A 783 -16.90 11.76 -2.46
C PRO A 783 -18.21 12.55 -2.47
N VAL A 784 -18.14 13.88 -2.55
CA VAL A 784 -19.33 14.75 -2.57
C VAL A 784 -20.20 14.57 -3.81
N GLU A 785 -19.66 13.98 -4.88
CA GLU A 785 -20.38 13.79 -6.14
C GLU A 785 -21.38 12.61 -6.09
N GLY A 786 -21.23 11.71 -5.11
CA GLY A 786 -22.12 10.57 -4.94
C GLY A 786 -22.13 9.66 -6.18
N GLU A 787 -20.94 9.24 -6.60
CA GLU A 787 -20.68 8.55 -7.86
C GLU A 787 -21.11 7.08 -7.85
N ILE A 788 -21.93 6.72 -8.83
CA ILE A 788 -22.39 5.37 -9.15
C ILE A 788 -21.71 4.92 -10.42
N LEU A 789 -20.91 3.86 -10.34
CA LEU A 789 -20.22 3.31 -11.49
C LEU A 789 -21.04 2.19 -12.14
N LEU A 790 -21.18 2.30 -13.46
CA LEU A 790 -21.93 1.38 -14.32
C LEU A 790 -20.94 0.71 -15.27
N SER A 791 -20.98 -0.63 -15.33
CA SER A 791 -20.07 -1.42 -16.16
C SER A 791 -20.43 -1.35 -17.66
N PRO A 792 -19.50 -1.71 -18.57
CA PRO A 792 -19.79 -1.83 -20.01
C PRO A 792 -20.86 -2.87 -20.39
N GLU A 793 -21.35 -3.67 -19.44
CA GLU A 793 -22.41 -4.66 -19.67
C GLU A 793 -23.81 -4.13 -19.32
N HIS A 794 -23.90 -2.95 -18.68
CA HIS A 794 -25.18 -2.33 -18.38
C HIS A 794 -25.93 -1.98 -19.68
N ARG A 795 -27.21 -2.34 -19.70
CA ARG A 795 -28.14 -2.11 -20.80
C ARG A 795 -29.30 -1.28 -20.29
N PHE A 796 -29.76 -0.35 -21.11
CA PHE A 796 -30.83 0.56 -20.76
C PHE A 796 -31.89 0.59 -21.85
N VAL A 797 -33.16 0.60 -21.46
CA VAL A 797 -34.28 0.88 -22.36
C VAL A 797 -34.66 2.34 -22.23
N ILE A 798 -34.85 3.01 -23.36
CA ILE A 798 -35.32 4.40 -23.39
C ILE A 798 -36.82 4.40 -23.10
N THR A 799 -37.22 5.09 -22.03
CA THR A 799 -38.58 5.00 -21.50
C THR A 799 -39.48 6.15 -21.97
N GLY A 800 -38.90 7.26 -22.40
CA GLY A 800 -39.64 8.44 -22.84
C GLY A 800 -38.93 9.20 -23.95
N ARG A 801 -39.67 10.08 -24.63
CA ARG A 801 -39.07 11.04 -25.57
C ARG A 801 -38.27 12.08 -24.79
N PRO A 802 -37.23 12.69 -25.38
CA PRO A 802 -36.54 13.80 -24.75
C PRO A 802 -37.51 14.94 -24.37
N TYR A 803 -37.29 15.57 -23.23
CA TYR A 803 -38.10 16.69 -22.71
C TYR A 803 -37.22 17.76 -22.09
N GLU A 804 -37.72 18.98 -21.94
CA GLU A 804 -36.94 20.09 -21.36
C GLU A 804 -37.40 20.41 -19.94
N VAL A 805 -36.43 20.63 -19.04
CA VAL A 805 -36.65 21.13 -17.68
C VAL A 805 -35.56 22.16 -17.35
N ASP A 806 -35.96 23.35 -16.91
CA ASP A 806 -35.07 24.48 -16.58
C ASP A 806 -34.10 24.90 -17.71
N GLY A 807 -34.42 24.60 -18.97
CA GLY A 807 -33.54 24.85 -20.11
C GLY A 807 -32.44 23.79 -20.28
N TYR A 808 -32.60 22.60 -19.71
CA TYR A 808 -31.79 21.42 -19.99
C TYR A 808 -32.66 20.35 -20.65
N SER A 809 -32.12 19.67 -21.66
CA SER A 809 -32.76 18.51 -22.27
C SER A 809 -32.55 17.29 -21.40
N PHE A 810 -33.59 16.52 -21.13
CA PHE A 810 -33.56 15.28 -20.37
C PHE A 810 -33.94 14.09 -21.25
N LEU A 811 -33.34 12.93 -20.99
CA LEU A 811 -33.74 11.66 -21.57
C LEU A 811 -33.80 10.59 -20.47
N ASP A 812 -34.99 10.01 -20.29
CA ASP A 812 -35.24 9.02 -19.25
C ASP A 812 -34.94 7.60 -19.76
N MET A 813 -34.11 6.88 -19.02
CA MET A 813 -33.72 5.50 -19.32
C MET A 813 -33.86 4.62 -18.08
N GLU A 814 -34.30 3.39 -18.27
CA GLU A 814 -34.40 2.39 -17.21
C GLU A 814 -33.51 1.19 -17.55
N GLU A 815 -32.80 0.68 -16.55
CA GLU A 815 -31.95 -0.50 -16.72
C GLU A 815 -32.78 -1.69 -17.22
N ALA A 816 -32.36 -2.28 -18.34
CA ALA A 816 -33.02 -3.40 -18.97
C ALA A 816 -32.83 -4.68 -18.13
N LYS A 817 -33.89 -5.49 -17.96
CA LYS A 817 -33.75 -6.85 -17.44
C LYS A 817 -33.05 -7.74 -18.48
N GLY A 818 -31.78 -8.06 -18.27
CA GLY A 818 -30.96 -8.91 -19.14
C GLY A 818 -30.67 -10.30 -18.54
N PRO A 819 -30.25 -11.30 -19.36
CA PRO A 819 -30.27 -12.74 -19.04
C PRO A 819 -29.22 -13.24 -18.00
N PHE A 820 -28.53 -12.34 -17.30
CA PHE A 820 -27.41 -12.70 -16.41
C PHE A 820 -27.67 -12.45 -14.92
N TYR A 821 -28.88 -12.03 -14.53
CA TYR A 821 -29.24 -11.79 -13.14
C TYR A 821 -29.48 -13.06 -12.30
N ASP A 822 -29.34 -14.26 -12.89
CA ASP A 822 -29.62 -15.57 -12.26
C ASP A 822 -28.41 -16.55 -12.29
N ARG A 823 -27.16 -16.07 -12.26
CA ARG A 823 -25.98 -16.97 -12.13
C ARG A 823 -25.17 -16.72 -10.87
#